data_AF-N9UUR8-F1
#
_entry.id   AF-N9UUR8-F1
#
_cell.length_a   1.000
_cell.length_b   1.000
_cell.length_c   1.000
_cell.angle_alpha   90.00
_cell.angle_beta   90.00
_cell.angle_gamma   90.00
#
_symmetry.space_group_name_H-M   'P 1'
#
loop_
_entity.id
_entity.type
_entity.pdbx_description
1 polymer ?
#
loop_
_entity_poly.entity_id
_entity_poly.type
_entity_poly.pdbx_seq_one_letter_code
_entity_poly.pdbx_strand_id
1 'polypeptide(L)'
;MNSSIDSTFFNDYVYFTITRAYSSISKEDRIAAKNIQQAILLRKKYLKFSDGSEVYPPHHHLSNQVNNDNHSLLKMNDGVFQIIQNNEAIMSIVEYKQYLLDYKTLLNLCESNSVKNFAEQRLNELSRKFRLHCLLNSQKSKSQTSVEDIHTISKIDTHIHAAACMTESQLLKFLKEKNKSSKSEFVGYYTTDSGEKELETLEHMCKRLGVNLEEFTLNQLGVRAGIEFFNRFDVFNASYKIAGEDLLRTVFLKSENYMHGKYFAELIHNVFDILNGTPTHLELRLSIYGRSLDEWEKLAEWIDRWDLRHPQNKWMIQFPRIFHVCKGNKEEYTFETYMNNLFKPLFDASLYPEKYPQLAEFLSTVSGFDSVDDESALEQTVGNLPSANEWKSKENPPYFYYMYYTYANIASLNYYRKQRGMNTFDFRPHCGESGHIHHLAAAYLTAKGINHGIRLEASPALQYLYYLSQIGLAVSPLSNHNLFLEYGKSPFNDFFMRGLNVSLSSDDPLQFHRTQTPLMEEYAIAQQTWNYITGDMAEIAYNSVLQSGFTEEEKESMLGENYHNFSEKNSNKTRLTLIRKNYRDTSLKLERDYIEILSDEKKMKESHIFSDIPYSIIDVVYPENGMEEEIDVIRKLEFWLDVREKYLTYCAKLRTTRNSFFHPNAQTTEVIALNQGIFNVYNEEAICENDHYHLAEIYCQECGKRFCIKCYKKTHKGIYHSLLQLNCKPTFDIIDDEQFFWDYKALKKFCQSGPARTFCFRQMHVRSELFQLYHLLNEKSEDIEQTALKTDFEQITKVDTHVHANRSFHPTDLLEIIQRKLEKEPTRIVRKELELNGKIYYDVTLQQLFDLLEIKQFNIHSLNVQADPSLISRFDLWLNKYYPFGQLKLKELFLTINNDIHGEYLCELLKSTVFERLKVLETIKTEYRFNCSGMELNEMEDWANQIVEYGLIEPDNNSYVICIPRIYSRWKEEGYINNFSEFLRNIFKPCFEATLHPEQHPNLAKFLSNCGAFDCASEELLHEEEIDPRNIITPDEWNIDENPPYEYYLYYLYANITVLNGFRKEKKLNTFDFRPHCGQAGDRMHGAAAFLTANSITHGVMIDGQNTLQYLYILAQIGISSSPIQQAALYGGVVDPFRKMFERGMRICLSTDTPLHTHITKEPLTEEYSSAMKNFQLTQTDLAEIARNSVIISSFPQEYKEKWIGKDYKLPGIAGNDSSKTSIPDMRLEFRQRIIDNEIRTFEKWLKNSNNVIREKADFN
;
A
#
# COMPACT_ATOMS: atom_id res chain seq x y z
N MET A 1 -9.17 -27.08 -22.12
CA MET A 1 -8.10 -26.72 -23.07
C MET A 1 -6.77 -27.06 -22.43
N ASN A 2 -5.98 -27.93 -23.06
CA ASN A 2 -4.59 -28.18 -22.69
C ASN A 2 -3.83 -26.88 -22.97
N SER A 3 -3.18 -26.29 -21.98
CA SER A 3 -2.30 -25.15 -22.21
C SER A 3 -1.24 -25.57 -23.22
N SER A 4 -1.08 -24.82 -24.30
CA SER A 4 -0.06 -24.96 -25.34
C SER A 4 1.37 -24.68 -24.84
N ILE A 5 1.55 -24.65 -23.52
CA ILE A 5 2.74 -24.21 -22.83
C ILE A 5 3.47 -25.45 -22.35
N ASP A 6 4.65 -25.69 -22.91
CA ASP A 6 5.55 -26.75 -22.47
C ASP A 6 5.89 -26.57 -20.98
N SER A 7 6.01 -27.68 -20.26
CA SER A 7 6.47 -27.72 -18.86
C SER A 7 7.77 -26.95 -18.63
N THR A 8 8.62 -26.87 -19.67
CA THR A 8 9.87 -26.11 -19.67
C THR A 8 9.69 -24.60 -19.56
N PHE A 9 8.55 -24.04 -19.97
CA PHE A 9 8.27 -22.60 -19.89
C PHE A 9 8.29 -22.09 -18.45
N PHE A 10 7.79 -22.89 -17.50
CA PHE A 10 7.74 -22.48 -16.10
C PHE A 10 9.10 -22.51 -15.40
N ASN A 11 10.13 -23.12 -16.01
CA ASN A 11 11.47 -23.19 -15.41
C ASN A 11 12.11 -21.80 -15.25
N ASP A 12 11.72 -20.85 -16.10
CA ASP A 12 12.25 -19.50 -16.10
C ASP A 12 11.38 -18.51 -15.32
N TYR A 13 10.21 -18.88 -14.80
CA TYR A 13 9.31 -17.89 -14.18
C TYR A 13 8.99 -18.22 -12.72
N VAL A 14 8.77 -17.17 -11.94
CA VAL A 14 8.33 -17.31 -10.56
C VAL A 14 6.81 -17.41 -10.56
N TYR A 15 6.29 -18.52 -10.04
CA TYR A 15 4.86 -18.70 -9.85
C TYR A 15 4.58 -19.12 -8.41
N PHE A 16 3.34 -18.98 -8.00
CA PHE A 16 2.90 -19.44 -6.69
C PHE A 16 1.71 -20.38 -6.84
N THR A 17 1.60 -21.29 -5.88
CA THR A 17 0.49 -22.24 -5.78
C THR A 17 -0.19 -22.06 -4.43
N ILE A 18 -1.50 -22.26 -4.41
CA ILE A 18 -2.30 -22.21 -3.20
C ILE A 18 -2.89 -23.59 -3.00
N THR A 19 -2.45 -24.29 -1.97
CA THR A 19 -3.03 -25.56 -1.55
C THR A 19 -4.07 -25.26 -0.49
N ARG A 20 -5.35 -25.54 -0.77
CA ARG A 20 -6.45 -25.20 0.14
C ARG A 20 -6.78 -26.34 1.08
N ALA A 21 -6.97 -26.02 2.35
CA ALA A 21 -7.43 -26.98 3.33
C ALA A 21 -8.93 -27.28 3.20
N TYR A 22 -9.34 -28.49 3.55
CA TYR A 22 -10.77 -28.79 3.72
C TYR A 22 -11.40 -28.00 4.87
N SER A 23 -10.62 -27.71 5.91
CA SER A 23 -11.04 -26.93 7.09
C SER A 23 -11.42 -25.49 6.77
N SER A 24 -10.86 -24.90 5.71
CA SER A 24 -11.16 -23.51 5.34
C SER A 24 -12.53 -23.32 4.66
N ILE A 25 -13.22 -24.40 4.32
CA ILE A 25 -14.49 -24.35 3.58
C ILE A 25 -15.66 -24.37 4.56
N SER A 26 -16.43 -23.30 4.59
CA SER A 26 -17.65 -23.24 5.40
C SER A 26 -18.87 -23.77 4.64
N LYS A 27 -19.95 -24.09 5.39
CA LYS A 27 -21.25 -24.44 4.79
C LYS A 27 -21.83 -23.29 3.98
N GLU A 28 -21.58 -22.04 4.41
CA GLU A 28 -22.04 -20.84 3.72
C GLU A 28 -21.37 -20.67 2.36
N ASP A 29 -20.06 -20.94 2.27
CA ASP A 29 -19.31 -20.87 1.01
C ASP A 29 -19.89 -21.82 -0.05
N ARG A 30 -20.36 -23.00 0.39
CA ARG A 30 -20.99 -23.98 -0.49
C ARG A 30 -22.37 -23.54 -0.98
N ILE A 31 -23.15 -22.88 -0.12
CA ILE A 31 -24.44 -22.31 -0.50
C ILE A 31 -24.21 -21.16 -1.49
N ALA A 32 -23.24 -20.30 -1.22
CA ALA A 32 -22.85 -19.22 -2.10
C ALA A 32 -22.41 -19.73 -3.48
N ALA A 33 -21.55 -20.76 -3.54
CA ALA A 33 -21.11 -21.37 -4.79
C ALA A 33 -22.28 -21.94 -5.61
N LYS A 34 -23.24 -22.62 -4.98
CA LYS A 34 -24.47 -23.11 -5.65
C LYS A 34 -25.30 -21.97 -6.24
N ASN A 35 -25.48 -20.89 -5.48
CA ASN A 35 -26.23 -19.71 -5.92
C ASN A 35 -25.54 -18.99 -7.09
N ILE A 36 -24.21 -18.87 -7.05
CA ILE A 36 -23.41 -18.31 -8.14
C ILE A 36 -23.52 -19.20 -9.39
N GLN A 37 -23.42 -20.52 -9.23
CA GLN A 37 -23.59 -21.47 -10.34
C GLN A 37 -24.99 -21.34 -10.97
N GLN A 38 -26.04 -21.16 -10.16
CA GLN A 38 -27.38 -20.91 -10.64
C GLN A 38 -27.47 -19.60 -11.45
N ALA A 39 -26.85 -18.51 -10.99
CA ALA A 39 -26.80 -17.25 -11.73
C ALA A 39 -26.07 -17.37 -13.08
N ILE A 40 -24.96 -18.13 -13.13
CA ILE A 40 -24.24 -18.42 -14.38
C ILE A 40 -25.11 -19.23 -15.34
N LEU A 41 -25.85 -20.23 -14.84
CA LEU A 41 -26.79 -21.01 -15.65
C LEU A 41 -27.93 -20.15 -16.18
N LEU A 42 -28.45 -19.20 -15.39
CA LEU A 42 -29.42 -18.22 -15.85
C LEU A 42 -28.85 -17.42 -17.02
N ARG A 43 -27.66 -16.83 -16.92
CA ARG A 43 -27.05 -16.10 -18.06
C ARG A 43 -26.88 -17.00 -19.30
N LYS A 44 -26.45 -18.25 -19.13
CA LYS A 44 -26.32 -19.20 -20.26
C LYS A 44 -27.65 -19.43 -20.99
N LYS A 45 -28.78 -19.46 -20.26
CA LYS A 45 -30.13 -19.58 -20.84
C LYS A 45 -30.47 -18.42 -21.79
N TYR A 46 -29.97 -17.22 -21.52
CA TYR A 46 -30.20 -16.05 -22.37
C TYR A 46 -29.18 -15.91 -23.49
N LEU A 47 -27.94 -16.39 -23.32
CA LEU A 47 -26.89 -16.19 -24.31
C LEU A 47 -26.68 -17.36 -25.28
N LYS A 48 -27.35 -18.48 -25.04
CA LYS A 48 -27.35 -19.64 -25.94
C LYS A 48 -28.77 -20.02 -26.32
N PHE A 49 -28.97 -20.27 -27.61
CA PHE A 49 -30.19 -20.84 -28.13
C PHE A 49 -30.32 -22.33 -27.81
N SER A 50 -31.50 -22.91 -28.03
CA SER A 50 -31.81 -24.32 -27.76
C SER A 50 -30.97 -25.30 -28.60
N ASP A 51 -30.52 -24.88 -29.78
CA ASP A 51 -29.60 -25.64 -30.66
C ASP A 51 -28.12 -25.51 -30.25
N GLY A 52 -27.83 -24.75 -29.18
CA GLY A 52 -26.48 -24.51 -28.67
C GLY A 52 -25.76 -23.34 -29.35
N SER A 53 -26.34 -22.70 -30.36
CA SER A 53 -25.76 -21.52 -31.00
C SER A 53 -25.79 -20.29 -30.09
N GLU A 54 -24.83 -19.38 -30.26
CA GLU A 54 -24.73 -18.16 -29.43
C GLU A 54 -25.61 -17.04 -29.98
N VAL A 55 -26.23 -16.26 -29.08
CA VAL A 55 -27.03 -15.06 -29.42
C VAL A 55 -26.18 -13.95 -30.06
N TYR A 56 -24.93 -13.84 -29.61
CA TYR A 56 -23.95 -12.87 -30.05
C TYR A 56 -22.72 -13.62 -30.61
N PRO A 57 -22.83 -14.19 -31.81
CA PRO A 57 -21.74 -14.95 -32.42
C PRO A 57 -20.58 -14.01 -32.79
N PRO A 58 -19.35 -14.53 -32.95
CA PRO A 58 -18.23 -13.76 -33.48
C PRO A 58 -18.55 -13.17 -34.86
N HIS A 59 -18.05 -11.96 -35.12
CA HIS A 59 -18.20 -11.30 -36.40
C HIS A 59 -17.18 -11.86 -37.39
N HIS A 60 -17.62 -12.24 -38.58
CA HIS A 60 -16.75 -12.69 -39.67
C HIS A 60 -16.97 -11.82 -40.90
N HIS A 61 -16.00 -11.78 -41.81
CA HIS A 61 -16.25 -11.24 -43.14
C HIS A 61 -17.46 -11.93 -43.80
N LEU A 62 -18.28 -11.12 -44.47
CA LEU A 62 -19.49 -11.61 -45.14
C LEU A 62 -19.14 -12.70 -46.16
N SER A 63 -19.88 -13.81 -46.15
CA SER A 63 -19.77 -14.81 -47.20
C SER A 63 -20.29 -14.22 -48.52
N ASN A 64 -19.57 -14.41 -49.62
CA ASN A 64 -19.96 -13.93 -50.96
C ASN A 64 -21.31 -14.48 -51.49
N GLN A 65 -21.97 -15.38 -50.75
CA GLN A 65 -23.29 -15.93 -51.07
C GLN A 65 -24.24 -15.69 -49.89
N VAL A 66 -25.01 -14.60 -49.95
CA VAL A 66 -26.18 -14.43 -49.07
C VAL A 66 -27.25 -15.41 -49.54
N ASN A 67 -27.69 -16.31 -48.66
CA ASN A 67 -28.75 -17.25 -49.01
C ASN A 67 -30.06 -16.48 -49.22
N ASN A 68 -30.69 -16.63 -50.40
CA ASN A 68 -31.99 -16.02 -50.68
C ASN A 68 -33.10 -16.77 -49.94
N ASP A 69 -33.96 -16.02 -49.24
CA ASP A 69 -35.11 -16.55 -48.52
C ASP A 69 -36.40 -16.00 -49.13
N ASN A 70 -37.22 -16.90 -49.70
CA ASN A 70 -38.50 -16.57 -50.32
C ASN A 70 -39.71 -17.13 -49.55
N HIS A 71 -39.49 -17.75 -48.38
CA HIS A 71 -40.53 -18.52 -47.67
C HIS A 71 -40.77 -18.05 -46.24
N SER A 72 -39.88 -17.26 -45.65
CA SER A 72 -40.05 -16.72 -44.30
C SER A 72 -41.03 -15.56 -44.23
N LEU A 73 -41.90 -15.58 -43.22
CA LEU A 73 -42.81 -14.48 -42.89
C LEU A 73 -42.40 -13.81 -41.57
N LEU A 74 -42.45 -12.48 -41.53
CA LEU A 74 -42.22 -11.71 -40.30
C LEU A 74 -43.54 -11.50 -39.54
N LYS A 75 -43.56 -11.83 -38.26
CA LYS A 75 -44.68 -11.54 -37.36
C LYS A 75 -44.16 -10.92 -36.07
N MET A 76 -44.78 -9.82 -35.62
CA MET A 76 -44.53 -9.26 -34.29
C MET A 76 -45.56 -9.83 -33.31
N ASN A 77 -45.11 -10.26 -32.14
CA ASN A 77 -45.98 -10.70 -31.05
C ASN A 77 -45.57 -10.00 -29.76
N ASP A 78 -46.47 -9.22 -29.17
CA ASP A 78 -46.27 -8.47 -27.93
C ASP A 78 -44.95 -7.68 -27.87
N GLY A 79 -44.54 -7.04 -28.97
CA GLY A 79 -43.27 -6.29 -29.03
C GLY A 79 -42.02 -7.08 -29.42
N VAL A 80 -42.12 -8.39 -29.69
CA VAL A 80 -41.00 -9.24 -30.13
C VAL A 80 -41.23 -9.76 -31.55
N PHE A 81 -40.28 -9.56 -32.44
CA PHE A 81 -40.32 -10.08 -33.80
C PHE A 81 -39.96 -11.56 -33.84
N GLN A 82 -40.77 -12.35 -34.53
CA GLN A 82 -40.57 -13.77 -34.82
C GLN A 82 -40.61 -13.99 -36.32
N ILE A 83 -39.75 -14.88 -36.79
CA ILE A 83 -39.73 -15.31 -38.19
C ILE A 83 -40.37 -16.69 -38.25
N ILE A 84 -41.33 -16.83 -39.17
CA ILE A 84 -42.13 -18.03 -39.35
C ILE A 84 -41.71 -18.70 -40.66
N GLN A 85 -41.29 -19.96 -40.57
CA GLN A 85 -41.08 -20.85 -41.72
C GLN A 85 -41.99 -22.07 -41.58
N ASN A 86 -42.63 -22.50 -42.66
CA ASN A 86 -43.52 -23.67 -42.65
C ASN A 86 -44.62 -23.65 -41.57
N ASN A 87 -45.20 -22.48 -41.30
CA ASN A 87 -46.21 -22.22 -40.25
C ASN A 87 -45.73 -22.38 -38.79
N GLU A 88 -44.43 -22.55 -38.54
CA GLU A 88 -43.85 -22.57 -37.20
C GLU A 88 -42.78 -21.47 -37.03
N ALA A 89 -42.61 -20.96 -35.81
CA ALA A 89 -41.54 -20.01 -35.52
C ALA A 89 -40.19 -20.73 -35.59
N ILE A 90 -39.22 -20.17 -36.32
CA ILE A 90 -37.89 -20.77 -36.49
C ILE A 90 -37.18 -20.93 -35.13
N MET A 91 -37.45 -20.02 -34.19
CA MET A 91 -36.81 -20.00 -32.87
C MET A 91 -37.79 -19.58 -31.79
N SER A 92 -37.65 -20.19 -30.61
CA SER A 92 -38.33 -19.78 -29.37
C SER A 92 -37.38 -18.98 -28.49
N ILE A 93 -37.66 -17.70 -28.30
CA ILE A 93 -36.96 -16.83 -27.34
C ILE A 93 -37.62 -16.97 -25.97
N VAL A 94 -36.87 -16.71 -24.90
CA VAL A 94 -37.41 -16.70 -23.53
C VAL A 94 -38.55 -15.68 -23.44
N GLU A 95 -39.73 -16.12 -23.02
CA GLU A 95 -40.89 -15.24 -22.88
C GLU A 95 -40.71 -14.20 -21.77
N TYR A 96 -41.37 -13.04 -21.92
CA TYR A 96 -41.25 -11.91 -21.01
C TYR A 96 -41.61 -12.28 -19.55
N LYS A 97 -42.66 -13.08 -19.36
CA LYS A 97 -43.08 -13.54 -18.03
C LYS A 97 -41.99 -14.37 -17.35
N GLN A 98 -41.34 -15.25 -18.11
CA GLN A 98 -40.22 -16.04 -17.59
C GLN A 98 -39.00 -15.17 -17.31
N TYR A 99 -38.73 -14.16 -18.14
CA TYR A 99 -37.69 -13.18 -17.87
C TYR A 99 -37.87 -12.44 -16.55
N LEU A 100 -39.08 -12.00 -16.23
CA LEU A 100 -39.34 -11.35 -14.94
C LEU A 100 -39.07 -12.28 -13.75
N LEU A 101 -39.38 -13.58 -13.88
CA LEU A 101 -39.10 -14.57 -12.84
C LEU A 101 -37.59 -14.83 -12.69
N ASP A 102 -36.89 -14.99 -13.81
CA ASP A 102 -35.43 -15.21 -13.81
C ASP A 102 -34.68 -13.98 -13.29
N TYR A 103 -35.11 -12.78 -13.67
CA TYR A 103 -34.57 -11.51 -13.21
C TYR A 103 -34.73 -11.34 -11.70
N LYS A 104 -35.94 -11.57 -11.17
CA LYS A 104 -36.19 -11.59 -9.71
C LYS A 104 -35.35 -12.65 -9.01
N THR A 105 -35.19 -13.82 -9.62
CA THR A 105 -34.34 -14.88 -9.07
C THR A 105 -32.89 -14.43 -8.97
N LEU A 106 -32.34 -13.82 -10.03
CA LEU A 106 -30.99 -13.28 -10.04
C LEU A 106 -30.79 -12.20 -8.96
N LEU A 107 -31.74 -11.27 -8.82
CA LEU A 107 -31.69 -10.24 -7.78
C LEU A 107 -31.64 -10.87 -6.37
N ASN A 108 -32.52 -11.83 -6.09
CA ASN A 108 -32.53 -12.54 -4.81
C ASN A 108 -31.20 -13.27 -4.54
N LEU A 109 -30.59 -13.86 -5.57
CA LEU A 109 -29.29 -14.53 -5.45
C LEU A 109 -28.18 -13.52 -5.13
N CYS A 110 -28.16 -12.36 -5.80
CA CYS A 110 -27.17 -11.29 -5.58
C CYS A 110 -27.36 -10.56 -4.25
N GLU A 111 -28.59 -10.51 -3.72
CA GLU A 111 -28.89 -9.88 -2.43
C GLU A 111 -28.50 -10.74 -1.23
N SER A 112 -28.31 -12.04 -1.42
CA SER A 112 -27.90 -12.98 -0.37
C SER A 112 -26.58 -12.59 0.29
N ASN A 113 -26.57 -12.45 1.61
CA ASN A 113 -25.36 -12.14 2.39
C ASN A 113 -24.25 -13.19 2.18
N SER A 114 -24.62 -14.46 2.06
CA SER A 114 -23.66 -15.54 1.79
C SER A 114 -22.90 -15.33 0.48
N VAL A 115 -23.60 -14.90 -0.58
CA VAL A 115 -23.01 -14.64 -1.90
C VAL A 115 -22.17 -13.37 -1.87
N LYS A 116 -22.66 -12.30 -1.22
CA LYS A 116 -21.93 -11.03 -1.10
C LYS A 116 -20.59 -11.20 -0.39
N ASN A 117 -20.60 -11.79 0.81
CA ASN A 117 -19.39 -12.00 1.61
C ASN A 117 -18.40 -12.92 0.89
N PHE A 118 -18.90 -14.02 0.33
CA PHE A 118 -18.06 -14.95 -0.44
C PHE A 118 -17.43 -14.25 -1.65
N ALA A 119 -18.23 -13.55 -2.46
CA ALA A 119 -17.74 -12.83 -3.64
C ALA A 119 -16.70 -11.77 -3.26
N GLU A 120 -16.93 -10.99 -2.21
CA GLU A 120 -15.98 -9.99 -1.72
C GLU A 120 -14.64 -10.63 -1.32
N GLN A 121 -14.67 -11.74 -0.57
CA GLN A 121 -13.46 -12.50 -0.24
C GLN A 121 -12.74 -13.00 -1.50
N ARG A 122 -13.47 -13.54 -2.49
CA ARG A 122 -12.87 -13.99 -3.77
C ARG A 122 -12.23 -12.84 -4.54
N LEU A 123 -12.91 -11.69 -4.63
CA LEU A 123 -12.43 -10.50 -5.35
C LEU A 123 -11.19 -9.90 -4.69
N ASN A 124 -11.16 -9.85 -3.36
CA ASN A 124 -9.98 -9.45 -2.60
C ASN A 124 -8.81 -10.41 -2.83
N GLU A 125 -9.08 -11.72 -2.86
CA GLU A 125 -8.07 -12.74 -3.16
C GLU A 125 -7.49 -12.55 -4.57
N LEU A 126 -8.32 -12.29 -5.58
CA LEU A 126 -7.90 -12.06 -6.96
C LEU A 126 -6.98 -10.84 -7.09
N SER A 127 -7.32 -9.73 -6.43
CA SER A 127 -6.50 -8.51 -6.43
C SER A 127 -5.11 -8.77 -5.82
N ARG A 128 -5.07 -9.44 -4.66
CA ARG A 128 -3.82 -9.77 -3.96
C ARG A 128 -2.95 -10.76 -4.74
N LYS A 129 -3.55 -11.80 -5.32
CA LYS A 129 -2.85 -12.73 -6.23
C LYS A 129 -2.19 -11.99 -7.39
N PHE A 130 -2.87 -11.00 -7.97
CA PHE A 130 -2.35 -10.23 -9.09
C PHE A 130 -1.18 -9.33 -8.65
N ARG A 131 -1.29 -8.67 -7.49
CA ARG A 131 -0.18 -7.89 -6.91
C ARG A 131 1.05 -8.76 -6.66
N LEU A 132 0.86 -9.94 -6.05
CA LEU A 132 1.92 -10.90 -5.83
C LEU A 132 2.55 -11.36 -7.15
N HIS A 133 1.74 -11.70 -8.16
CA HIS A 133 2.21 -12.06 -9.50
C HIS A 133 3.07 -10.95 -10.13
N CYS A 134 2.61 -9.70 -10.05
CA CYS A 134 3.33 -8.54 -10.57
C CYS A 134 4.65 -8.31 -9.84
N LEU A 135 4.68 -8.45 -8.50
CA LEU A 135 5.91 -8.31 -7.71
C LEU A 135 6.94 -9.38 -8.10
N LEU A 136 6.52 -10.65 -8.14
CA LEU A 136 7.39 -11.79 -8.44
C LEU A 136 7.98 -11.74 -9.86
N ASN A 137 7.23 -11.23 -10.85
CA ASN A 137 7.64 -11.25 -12.26
C ASN A 137 7.98 -9.86 -12.85
N SER A 138 8.01 -8.81 -12.02
CA SER A 138 8.22 -7.41 -12.45
C SER A 138 9.45 -7.19 -13.34
N GLN A 139 10.61 -7.74 -12.98
CA GLN A 139 11.86 -7.55 -13.72
C GLN A 139 11.85 -8.23 -15.09
N LYS A 140 11.36 -9.49 -15.16
CA LYS A 140 11.25 -10.22 -16.43
C LYS A 140 10.28 -9.53 -17.37
N SER A 141 9.13 -9.08 -16.86
CA SER A 141 8.16 -8.29 -17.63
C SER A 141 8.77 -7.00 -18.18
N LYS A 142 9.58 -6.26 -17.39
CA LYS A 142 10.26 -5.04 -17.86
C LYS A 142 11.34 -5.32 -18.91
N SER A 143 12.12 -6.38 -18.74
CA SER A 143 13.18 -6.74 -19.70
C SER A 143 12.65 -7.14 -21.08
N GLN A 144 11.40 -7.61 -21.15
CA GLN A 144 10.74 -8.03 -22.39
C GLN A 144 9.99 -6.88 -23.09
N THR A 145 9.90 -5.70 -22.47
CA THR A 145 9.16 -4.54 -23.00
C THR A 145 10.08 -3.33 -23.15
N SER A 146 10.28 -2.82 -24.37
CA SER A 146 10.97 -1.55 -24.62
C SER A 146 10.16 -0.34 -24.10
N VAL A 147 10.86 0.76 -23.82
CA VAL A 147 10.35 1.96 -23.11
C VAL A 147 9.35 2.80 -23.94
N GLU A 148 9.19 2.57 -25.25
CA GLU A 148 8.50 3.49 -26.18
C GLU A 148 7.27 2.89 -26.93
N ASP A 149 6.53 1.94 -26.34
CA ASP A 149 5.68 1.03 -27.15
C ASP A 149 4.15 1.25 -27.18
N ILE A 150 3.50 2.04 -26.31
CA ILE A 150 2.01 2.11 -26.35
C ILE A 150 1.48 2.68 -27.67
N HIS A 151 2.25 3.53 -28.36
CA HIS A 151 1.87 4.14 -29.63
C HIS A 151 1.86 3.17 -30.82
N THR A 152 2.43 1.96 -30.67
CA THR A 152 2.52 0.96 -31.74
C THR A 152 1.44 -0.13 -31.64
N ILE A 153 0.85 -0.30 -30.45
CA ILE A 153 -0.13 -1.36 -30.17
C ILE A 153 -1.51 -0.98 -30.73
N SER A 154 -2.16 -1.94 -31.38
CA SER A 154 -3.55 -1.78 -31.83
C SER A 154 -4.49 -1.65 -30.64
N LYS A 155 -5.30 -0.58 -30.65
CA LYS A 155 -6.23 -0.25 -29.58
C LYS A 155 -7.52 0.32 -30.16
N ILE A 156 -8.63 0.06 -29.49
CA ILE A 156 -9.96 0.44 -29.98
C ILE A 156 -10.63 1.33 -28.95
N ASP A 157 -11.14 2.47 -29.39
CA ASP A 157 -12.08 3.25 -28.61
C ASP A 157 -13.45 2.58 -28.67
N THR A 158 -13.68 1.69 -27.71
CA THR A 158 -14.91 0.87 -27.64
C THR A 158 -16.13 1.70 -27.22
N HIS A 159 -15.92 2.90 -26.67
CA HIS A 159 -17.01 3.77 -26.25
C HIS A 159 -16.78 5.26 -26.60
N ILE A 160 -17.35 5.67 -27.73
CA ILE A 160 -17.28 7.05 -28.22
C ILE A 160 -18.56 7.48 -28.95
N HIS A 161 -19.09 8.64 -28.60
CA HIS A 161 -20.26 9.24 -29.24
C HIS A 161 -19.89 10.02 -30.50
N ALA A 162 -20.50 9.72 -31.65
CA ALA A 162 -20.14 10.38 -32.91
C ALA A 162 -20.33 11.90 -32.88
N ALA A 163 -21.35 12.38 -32.17
CA ALA A 163 -21.63 13.82 -32.05
C ALA A 163 -20.58 14.60 -31.24
N ALA A 164 -19.73 13.90 -30.47
CA ALA A 164 -18.70 14.47 -29.61
C ALA A 164 -17.31 13.86 -29.84
N CYS A 165 -17.10 13.17 -30.96
CA CYS A 165 -15.86 12.43 -31.23
C CYS A 165 -14.63 13.32 -31.50
N MET A 166 -14.82 14.63 -31.62
CA MET A 166 -13.77 15.64 -31.79
C MET A 166 -13.62 16.48 -30.54
N THR A 167 -12.46 17.09 -30.32
CA THR A 167 -12.26 18.02 -29.20
C THR A 167 -12.82 19.42 -29.46
N GLU A 168 -13.01 20.21 -28.40
CA GLU A 168 -13.43 21.63 -28.49
C GLU A 168 -12.54 22.46 -29.43
N SER A 169 -11.24 22.16 -29.48
CA SER A 169 -10.28 22.87 -30.33
C SER A 169 -10.45 22.51 -31.80
N GLN A 170 -10.75 21.25 -32.09
CA GLN A 170 -11.03 20.77 -33.45
C GLN A 170 -12.36 21.36 -33.96
N LEU A 171 -13.40 21.35 -33.12
CA LEU A 171 -14.68 21.97 -33.46
C LEU A 171 -14.52 23.47 -33.71
N LEU A 172 -13.81 24.20 -32.84
CA LEU A 172 -13.57 25.63 -33.01
C LEU A 172 -12.85 25.94 -34.33
N LYS A 173 -11.81 25.16 -34.65
CA LYS A 173 -11.06 25.30 -35.89
C LYS A 173 -11.97 25.10 -37.10
N PHE A 174 -12.81 24.07 -37.08
CA PHE A 174 -13.77 23.80 -38.15
C PHE A 174 -14.80 24.92 -38.31
N LEU A 175 -15.38 25.43 -37.22
CA LEU A 175 -16.32 26.55 -37.25
C LEU A 175 -15.69 27.79 -37.89
N LYS A 176 -14.43 28.09 -37.55
CA LYS A 176 -13.67 29.21 -38.14
C LYS A 176 -13.37 29.00 -39.61
N GLU A 177 -13.06 27.78 -40.02
CA GLU A 177 -12.84 27.43 -41.43
C GLU A 177 -14.13 27.60 -42.24
N LYS A 178 -15.27 27.10 -41.75
CA LYS A 178 -16.58 27.28 -42.42
C LYS A 178 -17.03 28.72 -42.47
N ASN A 179 -16.76 29.49 -41.43
CA ASN A 179 -17.00 30.93 -41.49
C ASN A 179 -16.12 31.62 -42.53
N LYS A 180 -14.97 31.09 -42.94
CA LYS A 180 -14.16 31.68 -44.02
C LYS A 180 -14.60 31.23 -45.40
N SER A 181 -14.88 29.93 -45.58
CA SER A 181 -15.12 29.34 -46.89
C SER A 181 -16.58 29.34 -47.34
N SER A 182 -17.54 29.36 -46.40
CA SER A 182 -18.93 28.96 -46.64
C SER A 182 -19.98 29.96 -46.10
N LYS A 183 -19.65 31.25 -45.96
CA LYS A 183 -20.55 32.28 -45.40
C LYS A 183 -21.93 32.35 -46.06
N SER A 184 -21.97 32.20 -47.38
CA SER A 184 -23.18 32.30 -48.21
C SER A 184 -23.91 30.96 -48.40
N GLU A 185 -23.46 29.88 -47.76
CA GLU A 185 -24.12 28.58 -47.84
C GLU A 185 -25.45 28.61 -47.08
N PHE A 186 -26.51 28.06 -47.68
CA PHE A 186 -27.83 28.01 -47.05
C PHE A 186 -27.89 26.88 -46.02
N VAL A 187 -28.24 27.22 -44.78
CA VAL A 187 -28.17 26.31 -43.62
C VAL A 187 -29.55 25.95 -43.06
N GLY A 188 -30.60 26.64 -43.47
CA GLY A 188 -31.96 26.38 -43.01
C GLY A 188 -32.97 27.40 -43.49
N TYR A 189 -34.11 27.41 -42.82
CA TYR A 189 -35.15 28.42 -42.99
C TYR A 189 -35.34 29.19 -41.69
N TYR A 190 -35.62 30.49 -41.80
CA TYR A 190 -36.05 31.31 -40.67
C TYR A 190 -37.43 31.89 -40.96
N THR A 191 -38.20 32.11 -39.90
CA THR A 191 -39.53 32.74 -39.98
C THR A 191 -39.37 34.23 -39.73
N THR A 192 -39.81 35.06 -40.67
CA THR A 192 -39.85 36.52 -40.51
C THR A 192 -40.95 36.94 -39.53
N ASP A 193 -40.92 38.18 -39.05
CA ASP A 193 -41.98 38.73 -38.17
C ASP A 193 -43.38 38.73 -38.84
N SER A 194 -43.45 38.58 -40.17
CA SER A 194 -44.68 38.41 -40.94
C SER A 194 -45.19 36.97 -41.03
N GLY A 195 -44.45 35.99 -40.49
CA GLY A 195 -44.81 34.57 -40.51
C GLY A 195 -44.39 33.81 -41.77
N GLU A 196 -43.64 34.43 -42.68
CA GLU A 196 -43.15 33.80 -43.92
C GLU A 196 -41.82 33.07 -43.69
N LYS A 197 -41.64 31.91 -44.34
CA LYS A 197 -40.39 31.12 -44.27
C LYS A 197 -39.44 31.52 -45.39
N GLU A 198 -38.31 32.10 -45.04
CA GLU A 198 -37.26 32.47 -45.98
C GLU A 198 -36.00 31.61 -45.80
N LEU A 199 -35.18 31.52 -46.86
CA LEU A 199 -33.91 30.80 -46.83
C LEU A 199 -32.88 31.57 -46.00
N GLU A 200 -32.21 30.87 -45.08
CA GLU A 200 -31.21 31.42 -44.19
C GLU A 200 -29.80 30.96 -44.59
N THR A 201 -28.88 31.91 -44.78
CA THR A 201 -27.44 31.62 -44.95
C THR A 201 -26.74 31.46 -43.61
N LEU A 202 -25.58 30.80 -43.58
CA LEU A 202 -24.76 30.66 -42.37
C LEU A 202 -24.44 32.02 -41.74
N GLU A 203 -24.04 33.00 -42.55
CA GLU A 203 -23.76 34.35 -42.09
C GLU A 203 -24.99 35.03 -41.47
N HIS A 204 -26.16 34.88 -42.10
CA HIS A 204 -27.40 35.47 -41.60
C HIS A 204 -27.81 34.83 -40.27
N MET A 205 -27.75 33.51 -40.17
CA MET A 205 -28.04 32.76 -38.93
C MET A 205 -27.14 33.22 -37.78
N CYS A 206 -25.83 33.32 -38.02
CA CYS A 206 -24.88 33.78 -37.01
C CYS A 206 -25.16 35.22 -36.54
N LYS A 207 -25.48 36.14 -37.47
CA LYS A 207 -25.88 37.51 -37.12
C LYS A 207 -27.16 37.56 -36.29
N ARG A 208 -28.18 36.77 -36.63
CA ARG A 208 -29.46 36.68 -35.90
C ARG A 208 -29.30 36.12 -34.49
N LEU A 209 -28.44 35.13 -34.31
CA LEU A 209 -28.14 34.53 -33.00
C LEU A 209 -27.15 35.38 -32.17
N GLY A 210 -26.62 36.47 -32.72
CA GLY A 210 -25.61 37.29 -32.04
C GLY A 210 -24.25 36.60 -31.88
N VAL A 211 -23.96 35.59 -32.71
CA VAL A 211 -22.74 34.78 -32.64
C VAL A 211 -21.74 35.24 -33.71
N ASN A 212 -20.57 35.72 -33.30
CA ASN A 212 -19.47 36.04 -34.22
C ASN A 212 -18.48 34.87 -34.30
N LEU A 213 -18.56 34.08 -35.38
CA LEU A 213 -17.69 32.90 -35.59
C LEU A 213 -16.21 33.26 -35.84
N GLU A 214 -15.89 34.49 -36.27
CA GLU A 214 -14.51 34.93 -36.53
C GLU A 214 -13.72 35.15 -35.23
N GLU A 215 -14.34 35.80 -34.26
CA GLU A 215 -13.77 36.09 -32.93
C GLU A 215 -14.07 35.02 -31.89
N PHE A 216 -14.73 33.93 -32.31
CA PHE A 216 -15.19 32.88 -31.42
C PHE A 216 -14.03 32.27 -30.62
N THR A 217 -14.20 32.18 -29.31
CA THR A 217 -13.21 31.63 -28.37
C THR A 217 -13.66 30.28 -27.83
N LEU A 218 -12.74 29.51 -27.25
CA LEU A 218 -13.06 28.22 -26.63
C LEU A 218 -14.13 28.35 -25.54
N ASN A 219 -14.08 29.41 -24.73
CA ASN A 219 -15.07 29.62 -23.66
C ASN A 219 -16.48 29.90 -24.21
N GLN A 220 -16.58 30.57 -25.35
CA GLN A 220 -17.88 30.89 -25.98
C GLN A 220 -18.55 29.68 -26.62
N LEU A 221 -17.84 28.55 -26.83
CA LEU A 221 -18.47 27.31 -27.30
C LEU A 221 -19.47 26.77 -26.28
N GLY A 222 -19.21 26.92 -24.97
CA GLY A 222 -20.08 26.42 -23.91
C GLY A 222 -20.15 24.89 -23.80
N VAL A 223 -19.24 24.18 -24.46
CA VAL A 223 -19.25 22.71 -24.55
C VAL A 223 -18.35 22.03 -23.50
N ARG A 224 -17.48 22.78 -22.82
CA ARG A 224 -16.50 22.20 -21.90
C ARG A 224 -17.16 21.80 -20.58
N ALA A 225 -16.78 20.65 -20.04
CA ALA A 225 -17.17 20.25 -18.69
C ALA A 225 -16.52 21.13 -17.62
N GLY A 226 -17.36 21.61 -16.68
CA GLY A 226 -16.94 22.35 -15.50
C GLY A 226 -17.46 21.70 -14.20
N ILE A 227 -17.20 22.33 -13.05
CA ILE A 227 -17.64 21.83 -11.73
C ILE A 227 -19.17 21.69 -11.69
N GLU A 228 -19.87 22.52 -12.44
CA GLU A 228 -21.32 22.54 -12.60
C GLU A 228 -21.92 21.28 -13.26
N PHE A 229 -21.11 20.40 -13.86
CA PHE A 229 -21.58 19.14 -14.45
C PHE A 229 -21.75 18.03 -13.40
N PHE A 230 -21.12 18.18 -12.23
CA PHE A 230 -21.11 17.14 -11.20
C PHE A 230 -22.54 16.84 -10.71
N ASN A 231 -23.00 15.60 -10.89
CA ASN A 231 -24.38 15.13 -10.65
C ASN A 231 -25.48 15.91 -11.39
N ARG A 232 -25.16 16.61 -12.49
CA ARG A 232 -26.11 17.45 -13.26
C ARG A 232 -26.15 17.06 -14.74
N PHE A 233 -26.77 15.92 -15.02
CA PHE A 233 -26.95 15.40 -16.38
C PHE A 233 -27.74 16.34 -17.30
N ASP A 234 -28.62 17.17 -16.75
CA ASP A 234 -29.35 18.19 -17.50
C ASP A 234 -28.41 19.28 -18.06
N VAL A 235 -27.41 19.70 -17.26
CA VAL A 235 -26.37 20.64 -17.67
C VAL A 235 -25.44 20.00 -18.69
N PHE A 236 -25.06 18.73 -18.48
CA PHE A 236 -24.29 17.96 -19.45
C PHE A 236 -25.02 17.83 -20.80
N ASN A 237 -26.31 17.45 -20.81
CA ASN A 237 -27.09 17.36 -22.05
C ASN A 237 -27.24 18.72 -22.75
N ALA A 238 -27.31 19.81 -21.99
CA ALA A 238 -27.32 21.17 -22.52
C ALA A 238 -25.96 21.59 -23.12
N SER A 239 -24.84 20.98 -22.68
CA SER A 239 -23.50 21.30 -23.18
C SER A 239 -23.27 20.96 -24.65
N TYR A 240 -24.07 20.05 -25.23
CA TYR A 240 -24.02 19.78 -26.67
C TYR A 240 -24.53 20.96 -27.53
N LYS A 241 -25.13 21.98 -26.90
CA LYS A 241 -25.54 23.21 -27.60
C LYS A 241 -24.32 24.07 -27.87
N ILE A 242 -24.01 24.29 -29.14
CA ILE A 242 -22.92 25.18 -29.55
C ILE A 242 -23.34 26.62 -29.23
N ALA A 243 -22.56 27.32 -28.40
CA ALA A 243 -22.87 28.67 -27.94
C ALA A 243 -24.19 28.79 -27.13
N GLY A 244 -24.71 27.68 -26.60
CA GLY A 244 -26.05 27.64 -25.98
C GLY A 244 -27.21 27.57 -26.99
N GLU A 245 -26.94 27.50 -28.29
CA GLU A 245 -27.93 27.52 -29.37
C GLU A 245 -28.18 26.14 -30.00
N ASP A 246 -29.44 25.68 -29.98
CA ASP A 246 -29.84 24.38 -30.54
C ASP A 246 -29.77 24.35 -32.09
N LEU A 247 -29.94 25.50 -32.74
CA LEU A 247 -29.84 25.61 -34.20
C LEU A 247 -28.42 25.33 -34.69
N LEU A 248 -27.40 25.87 -34.00
CA LEU A 248 -26.00 25.61 -34.34
C LEU A 248 -25.66 24.13 -34.15
N ARG A 249 -26.11 23.50 -33.06
CA ARG A 249 -25.98 22.04 -32.87
C ARG A 249 -26.62 21.26 -34.02
N THR A 250 -27.81 21.67 -34.47
CA THR A 250 -28.52 20.98 -35.56
C THR A 250 -27.78 21.10 -36.89
N VAL A 251 -27.22 22.27 -37.19
CA VAL A 251 -26.47 22.52 -38.42
C VAL A 251 -25.14 21.75 -38.46
N PHE A 252 -24.40 21.71 -37.35
CA PHE A 252 -23.04 21.18 -37.31
C PHE A 252 -22.92 19.72 -36.84
N LEU A 253 -23.83 19.24 -35.97
CA LEU A 253 -23.67 17.96 -35.25
C LEU A 253 -24.85 16.98 -35.42
N LYS A 254 -25.78 17.25 -36.35
CA LYS A 254 -26.88 16.32 -36.69
C LYS A 254 -26.76 15.85 -38.13
N SER A 255 -27.03 14.57 -38.35
CA SER A 255 -27.10 13.94 -39.67
C SER A 255 -28.34 14.38 -40.46
N GLU A 256 -29.48 14.58 -39.78
CA GLU A 256 -30.71 15.10 -40.37
C GLU A 256 -30.82 16.62 -40.13
N ASN A 257 -30.57 17.41 -41.17
CA ASN A 257 -30.79 18.85 -41.21
C ASN A 257 -31.00 19.32 -42.67
N TYR A 258 -31.19 20.63 -42.88
CA TYR A 258 -31.41 21.22 -44.21
C TYR A 258 -30.30 20.89 -45.22
N MET A 259 -29.05 20.81 -44.77
CA MET A 259 -27.88 20.48 -45.60
C MET A 259 -27.61 18.98 -45.68
N HIS A 260 -28.57 18.14 -45.28
CA HIS A 260 -28.42 16.70 -45.21
C HIS A 260 -27.15 16.27 -44.46
N GLY A 261 -26.83 16.94 -43.34
CA GLY A 261 -25.73 16.58 -42.44
C GLY A 261 -24.32 16.79 -43.00
N LYS A 262 -24.16 17.58 -44.06
CA LYS A 262 -22.85 17.87 -44.72
C LYS A 262 -21.73 18.20 -43.73
N TYR A 263 -21.95 19.20 -42.86
CA TYR A 263 -20.91 19.66 -41.94
C TYR A 263 -20.55 18.61 -40.88
N PHE A 264 -21.53 17.82 -40.46
CA PHE A 264 -21.27 16.73 -39.52
C PHE A 264 -20.44 15.62 -40.16
N ALA A 265 -20.73 15.29 -41.42
CA ALA A 265 -19.95 14.32 -42.19
C ALA A 265 -18.49 14.79 -42.42
N GLU A 266 -18.29 16.06 -42.76
CA GLU A 266 -16.93 16.63 -42.91
C GLU A 266 -16.14 16.63 -41.59
N LEU A 267 -16.81 16.85 -40.45
CA LEU A 267 -16.18 16.74 -39.13
C LEU A 267 -15.72 15.31 -38.83
N ILE A 268 -16.53 14.31 -39.19
CA ILE A 268 -16.16 12.89 -39.03
C ILE A 268 -14.99 12.54 -39.95
N HIS A 269 -14.97 13.03 -41.19
CA HIS A 269 -13.82 12.86 -42.09
C HIS A 269 -12.54 13.45 -41.52
N ASN A 270 -12.60 14.64 -40.90
CA ASN A 270 -11.43 15.20 -40.21
C ASN A 270 -10.94 14.30 -39.06
N VAL A 271 -11.84 13.60 -38.37
CA VAL A 271 -11.46 12.62 -37.34
C VAL A 271 -10.81 11.40 -37.97
N PHE A 272 -11.36 10.87 -39.08
CA PHE A 272 -10.76 9.76 -39.83
C PHE A 272 -9.38 10.10 -40.38
N ASP A 273 -9.17 11.32 -40.86
CA ASP A 273 -7.87 11.79 -41.35
C ASP A 273 -6.78 11.75 -40.26
N ILE A 274 -7.16 11.99 -39.00
CA ILE A 274 -6.25 11.91 -37.85
C ILE A 274 -5.90 10.45 -37.51
N LEU A 275 -6.81 9.50 -37.78
CA LEU A 275 -6.57 8.08 -37.53
C LEU A 275 -5.59 7.46 -38.52
N ASN A 276 -5.55 7.97 -39.75
CA ASN A 276 -4.71 7.44 -40.82
C ASN A 276 -3.24 7.32 -40.40
N GLY A 277 -2.70 6.11 -40.46
CA GLY A 277 -1.31 5.81 -40.06
C GLY A 277 -1.10 5.59 -38.57
N THR A 278 -2.17 5.62 -37.75
CA THR A 278 -2.14 5.25 -36.33
C THR A 278 -2.74 3.86 -36.11
N PRO A 279 -2.35 3.12 -35.06
CA PRO A 279 -2.95 1.82 -34.73
C PRO A 279 -4.27 1.94 -33.94
N THR A 280 -4.86 3.14 -33.88
CA THR A 280 -6.11 3.41 -33.16
C THR A 280 -7.32 3.16 -34.05
N HIS A 281 -8.32 2.47 -33.52
CA HIS A 281 -9.60 2.18 -34.19
C HIS A 281 -10.76 2.71 -33.35
N LEU A 282 -11.92 2.93 -33.96
CA LEU A 282 -13.08 3.52 -33.31
C LEU A 282 -14.35 2.68 -33.47
N GLU A 283 -15.23 2.76 -32.48
CA GLU A 283 -16.63 2.31 -32.58
C GLU A 283 -17.59 3.48 -32.33
N LEU A 284 -17.73 4.34 -33.34
CA LEU A 284 -18.55 5.56 -33.26
C LEU A 284 -20.04 5.23 -33.11
N ARG A 285 -20.71 5.91 -32.18
CA ARG A 285 -22.14 5.73 -31.91
C ARG A 285 -23.02 6.74 -32.63
N LEU A 286 -24.00 6.25 -33.39
CA LEU A 286 -25.03 7.04 -34.06
C LEU A 286 -26.41 6.80 -33.45
N SER A 287 -27.20 7.87 -33.32
CA SER A 287 -28.51 7.80 -32.68
C SER A 287 -29.64 7.45 -33.64
N ILE A 288 -30.45 6.46 -33.26
CA ILE A 288 -31.81 6.23 -33.79
C ILE A 288 -32.78 6.42 -32.61
N TYR A 289 -33.84 7.20 -32.80
CA TYR A 289 -34.75 7.59 -31.73
C TYR A 289 -36.02 6.73 -31.69
N GLY A 290 -36.40 6.10 -32.79
CA GLY A 290 -37.61 5.27 -32.87
C GLY A 290 -38.90 6.07 -33.04
N ARG A 291 -38.83 7.32 -33.53
CA ARG A 291 -40.02 8.17 -33.75
C ARG A 291 -40.80 7.74 -34.99
N SER A 292 -40.09 7.30 -36.02
CA SER A 292 -40.68 6.86 -37.29
C SER A 292 -39.88 5.73 -37.95
N LEU A 293 -40.47 5.05 -38.94
CA LEU A 293 -39.88 3.91 -39.64
C LEU A 293 -38.78 4.31 -40.64
N ASP A 294 -38.82 5.55 -41.14
CA ASP A 294 -37.90 6.10 -42.14
C ASP A 294 -36.55 6.56 -41.56
N GLU A 295 -36.38 6.59 -40.23
CA GLU A 295 -35.14 7.02 -39.58
C GLU A 295 -33.92 6.21 -40.05
N TRP A 296 -34.07 4.88 -40.21
CA TRP A 296 -33.00 4.00 -40.67
C TRP A 296 -32.60 4.26 -42.12
N GLU A 297 -33.58 4.45 -43.01
CA GLU A 297 -33.33 4.74 -44.42
C GLU A 297 -32.63 6.09 -44.59
N LYS A 298 -33.08 7.12 -43.86
CA LYS A 298 -32.43 8.44 -43.84
C LYS A 298 -31.00 8.39 -43.33
N LEU A 299 -30.75 7.61 -42.27
CA LEU A 299 -29.41 7.47 -41.73
C LEU A 299 -28.49 6.73 -42.71
N ALA A 300 -28.97 5.65 -43.33
CA ALA A 300 -28.23 4.92 -44.35
C ALA A 300 -27.93 5.80 -45.58
N GLU A 301 -28.90 6.59 -46.02
CA GLU A 301 -28.71 7.58 -47.10
C GLU A 301 -27.64 8.61 -46.75
N TRP A 302 -27.60 9.09 -45.50
CA TRP A 302 -26.57 10.03 -45.05
C TRP A 302 -25.16 9.42 -45.07
N ILE A 303 -25.00 8.18 -44.59
CA ILE A 303 -23.72 7.46 -44.61
C ILE A 303 -23.22 7.25 -46.04
N ASP A 304 -24.13 6.85 -46.94
CA ASP A 304 -23.81 6.57 -48.34
C ASP A 304 -23.47 7.84 -49.12
N ARG A 305 -24.29 8.89 -48.95
CA ARG A 305 -24.13 10.17 -49.65
C ARG A 305 -22.78 10.85 -49.38
N TRP A 306 -22.25 10.70 -48.16
CA TRP A 306 -21.01 11.36 -47.74
C TRP A 306 -19.81 10.42 -47.59
N ASP A 307 -19.93 9.16 -48.00
CA ASP A 307 -18.89 8.14 -47.93
C ASP A 307 -18.26 8.00 -46.53
N LEU A 308 -19.10 7.84 -45.51
CA LEU A 308 -18.66 7.75 -44.10
C LEU A 308 -18.21 6.33 -43.69
N ARG A 309 -17.66 5.56 -44.63
CA ARG A 309 -17.13 4.21 -44.39
C ARG A 309 -15.61 4.31 -44.25
N HIS A 310 -15.07 3.79 -43.15
CA HIS A 310 -13.62 3.84 -42.89
C HIS A 310 -13.13 2.50 -42.33
N PRO A 311 -12.00 1.94 -42.78
CA PRO A 311 -11.53 0.62 -42.33
C PRO A 311 -11.22 0.57 -40.83
N GLN A 312 -10.84 1.70 -40.24
CA GLN A 312 -10.57 1.79 -38.80
C GLN A 312 -11.79 2.14 -37.94
N ASN A 313 -13.00 2.19 -38.52
CA ASN A 313 -14.23 2.51 -37.80
C ASN A 313 -15.30 1.43 -38.01
N LYS A 314 -16.00 1.06 -36.94
CA LYS A 314 -17.29 0.36 -37.02
C LYS A 314 -18.38 1.23 -36.39
N TRP A 315 -19.62 1.08 -36.84
CA TRP A 315 -20.73 1.84 -36.29
C TRP A 315 -21.41 1.08 -35.16
N MET A 316 -21.78 1.80 -34.11
CA MET A 316 -22.68 1.33 -33.05
C MET A 316 -23.95 2.17 -33.10
N ILE A 317 -25.11 1.54 -32.92
CA ILE A 317 -26.39 2.25 -32.96
C ILE A 317 -26.89 2.44 -31.54
N GLN A 318 -26.88 3.70 -31.10
CA GLN A 318 -27.44 4.05 -29.81
C GLN A 318 -28.91 4.45 -29.93
N PHE A 319 -29.74 3.96 -29.02
CA PHE A 319 -31.14 4.38 -28.91
C PHE A 319 -31.39 5.01 -27.54
N PRO A 320 -31.82 6.28 -27.49
CA PRO A 320 -32.19 6.92 -26.24
C PRO A 320 -33.46 6.31 -25.63
N ARG A 321 -33.52 6.06 -24.32
CA ARG A 321 -34.70 5.51 -23.61
C ARG A 321 -35.83 6.53 -23.43
N ILE A 322 -36.24 7.18 -24.52
CA ILE A 322 -37.13 8.34 -24.53
C ILE A 322 -38.55 8.01 -25.02
N PHE A 323 -39.07 6.82 -24.72
CA PHE A 323 -40.44 6.42 -25.12
C PHE A 323 -41.48 7.48 -24.76
N HIS A 324 -41.41 8.00 -23.52
CA HIS A 324 -42.32 9.03 -23.02
C HIS A 324 -42.33 10.30 -23.89
N VAL A 325 -41.18 10.69 -24.46
CA VAL A 325 -41.05 11.82 -25.40
C VAL A 325 -41.66 11.48 -26.76
N CYS A 326 -41.39 10.27 -27.29
CA CYS A 326 -41.89 9.83 -28.60
C CYS A 326 -43.41 9.64 -28.61
N LYS A 327 -43.95 9.14 -27.49
CA LYS A 327 -45.38 9.00 -27.26
C LYS A 327 -46.06 10.38 -27.21
N GLY A 328 -45.52 11.31 -26.43
CA GLY A 328 -46.14 12.61 -26.19
C GLY A 328 -47.61 12.43 -25.75
N ASN A 329 -48.54 13.09 -26.44
CA ASN A 329 -49.98 12.98 -26.19
C ASN A 329 -50.70 11.94 -27.06
N LYS A 330 -49.97 11.09 -27.80
CA LYS A 330 -50.57 10.08 -28.70
C LYS A 330 -51.05 8.87 -27.88
N GLU A 331 -52.36 8.72 -27.72
CA GLU A 331 -52.93 7.62 -26.93
C GLU A 331 -52.71 6.24 -27.57
N GLU A 332 -52.77 6.16 -28.91
CA GLU A 332 -52.58 4.91 -29.68
C GLU A 332 -51.12 4.44 -29.75
N TYR A 333 -50.15 5.29 -29.37
CA TYR A 333 -48.73 4.94 -29.43
C TYR A 333 -48.32 4.10 -28.21
N THR A 334 -48.07 2.82 -28.43
CA THR A 334 -47.66 1.85 -27.40
C THR A 334 -46.16 1.61 -27.43
N PHE A 335 -45.61 0.96 -26.41
CA PHE A 335 -44.20 0.56 -26.44
C PHE A 335 -43.90 -0.44 -27.56
N GLU A 336 -44.88 -1.26 -27.95
CA GLU A 336 -44.78 -2.10 -29.16
C GLU A 336 -44.61 -1.25 -30.43
N THR A 337 -45.33 -0.12 -30.57
CA THR A 337 -45.13 0.80 -31.70
C THR A 337 -43.71 1.37 -31.73
N TYR A 338 -43.16 1.70 -30.56
CA TYR A 338 -41.78 2.17 -30.43
C TYR A 338 -40.75 1.10 -30.84
N MET A 339 -40.91 -0.14 -30.35
CA MET A 339 -40.05 -1.27 -30.74
C MET A 339 -40.20 -1.63 -32.23
N ASN A 340 -41.40 -1.46 -32.79
CA ASN A 340 -41.63 -1.63 -34.22
C ASN A 340 -40.84 -0.62 -35.05
N ASN A 341 -40.83 0.66 -34.66
CA ASN A 341 -40.04 1.68 -35.36
C ASN A 341 -38.53 1.40 -35.29
N LEU A 342 -38.05 0.86 -34.16
CA LEU A 342 -36.64 0.53 -33.97
C LEU A 342 -36.19 -0.69 -34.79
N PHE A 343 -36.95 -1.79 -34.76
CA PHE A 343 -36.47 -3.07 -35.28
C PHE A 343 -37.07 -3.49 -36.62
N LYS A 344 -38.30 -3.07 -36.96
CA LYS A 344 -38.94 -3.53 -38.21
C LYS A 344 -38.11 -3.22 -39.46
N PRO A 345 -37.52 -2.01 -39.64
CA PRO A 345 -36.71 -1.71 -40.82
C PRO A 345 -35.49 -2.64 -40.97
N LEU A 346 -34.95 -3.11 -39.85
CA LEU A 346 -33.82 -4.05 -39.83
C LEU A 346 -34.23 -5.44 -40.32
N PHE A 347 -35.40 -5.93 -39.87
CA PHE A 347 -35.95 -7.19 -40.36
C PHE A 347 -36.32 -7.09 -41.85
N ASP A 348 -36.94 -5.98 -42.27
CA ASP A 348 -37.32 -5.77 -43.67
C ASP A 348 -36.09 -5.73 -44.59
N ALA A 349 -35.02 -5.03 -44.21
CA ALA A 349 -33.75 -5.02 -44.94
C ALA A 349 -33.03 -6.38 -44.90
N SER A 350 -33.20 -7.15 -43.81
CA SER A 350 -32.65 -8.50 -43.69
C SER A 350 -33.45 -9.54 -44.47
N LEU A 351 -34.74 -9.31 -44.75
CA LEU A 351 -35.59 -10.18 -45.58
C LEU A 351 -35.39 -9.83 -47.07
N TYR A 352 -35.42 -8.55 -47.40
CA TYR A 352 -35.42 -8.04 -48.76
C TYR A 352 -34.24 -7.07 -49.00
N PRO A 353 -32.98 -7.53 -48.96
CA PRO A 353 -31.80 -6.67 -49.10
C PRO A 353 -31.79 -5.91 -50.43
N GLU A 354 -32.30 -6.51 -51.50
CA GLU A 354 -32.40 -5.87 -52.83
C GLU A 354 -33.35 -4.66 -52.85
N LYS A 355 -34.37 -4.65 -51.98
CA LYS A 355 -35.32 -3.54 -51.86
C LYS A 355 -34.75 -2.38 -51.05
N TYR A 356 -33.83 -2.67 -50.13
CA TYR A 356 -33.22 -1.70 -49.22
C TYR A 356 -31.68 -1.73 -49.33
N PRO A 357 -31.10 -1.49 -50.52
CA PRO A 357 -29.68 -1.75 -50.77
C PRO A 357 -28.75 -0.88 -49.90
N GLN A 358 -29.03 0.42 -49.77
CA GLN A 358 -28.24 1.34 -48.95
C GLN A 358 -28.29 0.95 -47.46
N LEU A 359 -29.46 0.59 -46.95
CA LEU A 359 -29.62 0.15 -45.56
C LEU A 359 -28.94 -1.21 -45.33
N ALA A 360 -29.08 -2.17 -46.25
CA ALA A 360 -28.42 -3.47 -46.15
C ALA A 360 -26.89 -3.33 -46.12
N GLU A 361 -26.34 -2.44 -46.95
CA GLU A 361 -24.90 -2.14 -46.95
C GLU A 361 -24.48 -1.41 -45.67
N PHE A 362 -25.21 -0.39 -45.21
CA PHE A 362 -24.91 0.28 -43.94
C PHE A 362 -24.89 -0.72 -42.77
N LEU A 363 -25.88 -1.61 -42.70
CA LEU A 363 -25.95 -2.64 -41.67
C LEU A 363 -24.75 -3.60 -41.69
N SER A 364 -24.08 -3.79 -42.82
CA SER A 364 -22.82 -4.57 -42.87
C SER A 364 -21.66 -3.94 -42.11
N THR A 365 -21.72 -2.62 -41.88
CA THR A 365 -20.70 -1.84 -41.14
C THR A 365 -21.08 -1.60 -39.68
N VAL A 366 -22.32 -1.94 -39.30
CA VAL A 366 -22.82 -1.82 -37.93
C VAL A 366 -22.42 -3.06 -37.13
N SER A 367 -21.79 -2.83 -35.99
CA SER A 367 -21.31 -3.85 -35.06
C SER A 367 -22.33 -4.22 -33.98
N GLY A 368 -23.22 -3.30 -33.60
CA GLY A 368 -24.12 -3.53 -32.48
C GLY A 368 -24.99 -2.35 -32.07
N PHE A 369 -25.65 -2.53 -30.92
CA PHE A 369 -26.61 -1.62 -30.32
C PHE A 369 -26.20 -1.19 -28.91
N ASP A 370 -26.56 0.04 -28.56
CA ASP A 370 -26.35 0.66 -27.26
C ASP A 370 -27.65 1.33 -26.78
N SER A 371 -27.94 1.24 -25.48
CA SER A 371 -29.06 1.94 -24.87
C SER A 371 -28.54 3.09 -24.03
N VAL A 372 -28.98 4.31 -24.32
CA VAL A 372 -28.51 5.54 -23.66
C VAL A 372 -29.69 6.28 -23.03
N ASP A 373 -29.46 7.01 -21.94
CA ASP A 373 -30.31 8.08 -21.35
C ASP A 373 -29.72 8.43 -19.97
N ASP A 374 -30.30 9.41 -19.28
CA ASP A 374 -30.03 9.65 -17.85
C ASP A 374 -30.41 8.43 -17.00
N GLU A 375 -29.42 7.65 -16.58
CA GLU A 375 -29.59 6.48 -15.70
C GLU A 375 -30.01 6.87 -14.27
N SER A 376 -29.85 8.14 -13.85
CA SER A 376 -30.19 8.60 -12.50
C SER A 376 -31.69 8.82 -12.28
N ALA A 377 -32.48 8.80 -13.35
CA ALA A 377 -33.93 8.95 -13.30
C ALA A 377 -34.58 7.90 -12.38
N LEU A 378 -35.54 8.33 -11.56
CA LEU A 378 -36.28 7.43 -10.69
C LEU A 378 -37.17 6.50 -11.51
N GLU A 379 -36.94 5.20 -11.40
CA GLU A 379 -37.71 4.17 -12.09
C GLU A 379 -38.06 2.99 -11.19
N GLN A 380 -39.04 2.19 -11.61
CA GLN A 380 -39.40 0.96 -10.91
C GLN A 380 -38.34 -0.11 -11.16
N THR A 381 -37.74 -0.65 -10.10
CA THR A 381 -36.65 -1.62 -10.21
C THR A 381 -37.10 -3.08 -10.25
N VAL A 382 -38.30 -3.38 -9.75
CA VAL A 382 -38.94 -4.70 -9.79
C VAL A 382 -40.45 -4.54 -9.92
N GLY A 383 -41.08 -5.25 -10.86
CA GLY A 383 -42.53 -5.18 -11.05
C GLY A 383 -43.08 -6.29 -11.93
N ASN A 384 -44.35 -6.65 -11.74
CA ASN A 384 -45.13 -7.40 -12.73
C ASN A 384 -45.74 -6.38 -13.69
N LEU A 385 -44.98 -6.03 -14.72
CA LEU A 385 -45.37 -5.02 -15.69
C LEU A 385 -46.15 -5.63 -16.86
N PRO A 386 -47.03 -4.86 -17.53
CA PRO A 386 -47.76 -5.33 -18.70
C PRO A 386 -46.83 -5.55 -19.91
N SER A 387 -47.30 -6.30 -20.91
CA SER A 387 -46.57 -6.52 -22.17
C SER A 387 -46.48 -5.24 -23.00
N ALA A 388 -45.62 -5.23 -24.03
CA ALA A 388 -45.30 -4.01 -24.79
C ALA A 388 -46.51 -3.39 -25.49
N ASN A 389 -47.48 -4.21 -25.91
CA ASN A 389 -48.73 -3.78 -26.54
C ASN A 389 -49.71 -3.12 -25.54
N GLU A 390 -49.65 -3.52 -24.28
CA GLU A 390 -50.47 -3.03 -23.18
C GLU A 390 -49.86 -1.80 -22.51
N TRP A 391 -48.55 -1.54 -22.68
CA TRP A 391 -47.88 -0.37 -22.13
C TRP A 391 -48.31 0.92 -22.85
N LYS A 392 -49.34 1.55 -22.29
CA LYS A 392 -49.90 2.83 -22.75
C LYS A 392 -49.65 3.99 -21.79
N SER A 393 -48.93 3.75 -20.68
CA SER A 393 -48.64 4.78 -19.68
C SER A 393 -47.89 5.98 -20.29
N LYS A 394 -48.08 7.17 -19.69
CA LYS A 394 -47.27 8.36 -19.99
C LYS A 394 -45.88 8.27 -19.37
N GLU A 395 -45.72 7.43 -18.35
CA GLU A 395 -44.44 7.17 -17.70
C GLU A 395 -43.51 6.36 -18.61
N ASN A 396 -42.21 6.61 -18.47
CA ASN A 396 -41.20 5.86 -19.19
C ASN A 396 -41.11 4.42 -18.63
N PRO A 397 -41.00 3.38 -19.47
CA PRO A 397 -40.72 2.04 -19.00
C PRO A 397 -39.37 1.97 -18.26
N PRO A 398 -39.22 1.09 -17.27
CA PRO A 398 -37.96 0.96 -16.53
C PRO A 398 -36.86 0.29 -17.36
N TYR A 399 -35.61 0.44 -16.94
CA TYR A 399 -34.43 -0.05 -17.64
C TYR A 399 -34.50 -1.54 -18.00
N PHE A 400 -34.86 -2.40 -17.04
CA PHE A 400 -34.94 -3.85 -17.26
C PHE A 400 -35.98 -4.24 -18.33
N TYR A 401 -36.98 -3.37 -18.57
CA TYR A 401 -37.99 -3.54 -19.61
C TYR A 401 -37.39 -3.31 -20.99
N TYR A 402 -36.69 -2.19 -21.17
CA TYR A 402 -35.95 -1.90 -22.41
C TYR A 402 -34.94 -3.00 -22.71
N MET A 403 -34.18 -3.44 -21.69
CA MET A 403 -33.15 -4.47 -21.88
C MET A 403 -33.71 -5.76 -22.46
N TYR A 404 -34.87 -6.22 -21.99
CA TYR A 404 -35.49 -7.45 -22.49
C TYR A 404 -35.98 -7.32 -23.93
N TYR A 405 -36.79 -6.30 -24.25
CA TYR A 405 -37.37 -6.18 -25.58
C TYR A 405 -36.31 -5.89 -26.64
N THR A 406 -35.28 -5.11 -26.30
CA THR A 406 -34.12 -4.92 -27.18
C THR A 406 -33.38 -6.23 -27.39
N TYR A 407 -33.05 -6.97 -26.33
CA TYR A 407 -32.38 -8.27 -26.43
C TYR A 407 -33.18 -9.28 -27.25
N ALA A 408 -34.48 -9.43 -27.00
CA ALA A 408 -35.30 -10.43 -27.67
C ALA A 408 -35.35 -10.16 -29.19
N ASN A 409 -35.46 -8.89 -29.59
CA ASN A 409 -35.47 -8.51 -30.99
C ASN A 409 -34.08 -8.68 -31.65
N ILE A 410 -32.99 -8.31 -30.97
CA ILE A 410 -31.62 -8.56 -31.47
C ILE A 410 -31.35 -10.06 -31.58
N ALA A 411 -31.76 -10.88 -30.61
CA ALA A 411 -31.56 -12.32 -30.63
C ALA A 411 -32.28 -12.97 -31.81
N SER A 412 -33.55 -12.60 -32.02
CA SER A 412 -34.35 -13.05 -33.16
C SER A 412 -33.70 -12.66 -34.50
N LEU A 413 -33.26 -11.40 -34.61
CA LEU A 413 -32.62 -10.86 -35.81
C LEU A 413 -31.27 -11.52 -36.09
N ASN A 414 -30.42 -11.68 -35.08
CA ASN A 414 -29.09 -12.30 -35.20
C ASN A 414 -29.20 -13.76 -35.63
N TYR A 415 -30.14 -14.51 -35.04
CA TYR A 415 -30.37 -15.90 -35.42
C TYR A 415 -30.68 -16.02 -36.92
N TYR A 416 -31.57 -15.17 -37.40
CA TYR A 416 -31.95 -15.14 -38.81
C TYR A 416 -30.83 -14.69 -39.74
N ARG A 417 -30.18 -13.56 -39.42
CA ARG A 417 -29.08 -13.01 -40.21
C ARG A 417 -27.93 -14.01 -40.32
N LYS A 418 -27.62 -14.73 -39.24
CA LYS A 418 -26.63 -15.80 -39.23
C LYS A 418 -27.00 -16.95 -40.16
N GLN A 419 -28.25 -17.42 -40.17
CA GLN A 419 -28.69 -18.46 -41.11
C GLN A 419 -28.55 -18.02 -42.57
N ARG A 420 -28.67 -16.71 -42.85
CA ARG A 420 -28.50 -16.12 -44.18
C ARG A 420 -27.06 -15.80 -44.57
N GLY A 421 -26.08 -15.98 -43.66
CA GLY A 421 -24.68 -15.60 -43.90
C GLY A 421 -24.44 -14.07 -43.85
N MET A 422 -25.32 -13.32 -43.19
CA MET A 422 -25.18 -11.88 -42.95
C MET A 422 -24.49 -11.59 -41.62
N ASN A 423 -23.97 -10.38 -41.44
CA ASN A 423 -23.38 -9.94 -40.15
C ASN A 423 -24.44 -9.87 -39.05
N THR A 424 -24.00 -9.98 -37.80
CA THR A 424 -24.83 -9.94 -36.59
C THR A 424 -24.52 -8.70 -35.77
N PHE A 425 -25.29 -8.48 -34.70
CA PHE A 425 -25.20 -7.28 -33.87
C PHE A 425 -25.00 -7.62 -32.40
N ASP A 426 -23.99 -7.04 -31.77
CA ASP A 426 -23.80 -7.13 -30.32
C ASP A 426 -24.72 -6.17 -29.57
N PHE A 427 -25.10 -6.51 -28.34
CA PHE A 427 -25.79 -5.57 -27.44
C PHE A 427 -24.86 -5.14 -26.31
N ARG A 428 -24.50 -3.85 -26.30
CA ARG A 428 -23.56 -3.22 -25.37
C ARG A 428 -24.13 -1.91 -24.80
N PRO A 429 -25.10 -1.97 -23.86
CA PRO A 429 -25.78 -0.79 -23.34
C PRO A 429 -24.91 0.01 -22.36
N HIS A 430 -25.19 1.31 -22.23
CA HIS A 430 -24.81 2.06 -21.03
C HIS A 430 -25.50 1.46 -19.83
N CYS A 431 -24.71 1.10 -18.83
CA CYS A 431 -25.21 0.41 -17.66
C CYS A 431 -24.34 0.65 -16.44
N GLY A 432 -24.94 1.14 -15.37
CA GLY A 432 -24.25 1.29 -14.09
C GLY A 432 -23.17 2.36 -14.12
N GLU A 433 -23.33 3.38 -14.96
CA GLU A 433 -22.64 4.65 -14.82
C GLU A 433 -23.21 5.41 -13.60
N SER A 434 -24.53 5.58 -13.59
CA SER A 434 -25.31 6.07 -12.46
C SER A 434 -26.49 5.11 -12.20
N GLY A 435 -27.59 5.61 -11.65
CA GLY A 435 -28.81 4.81 -11.49
C GLY A 435 -28.76 3.66 -10.49
N HIS A 436 -29.76 2.79 -10.56
CA HIS A 436 -29.94 1.68 -9.62
C HIS A 436 -29.05 0.48 -9.99
N ILE A 437 -28.53 -0.22 -8.98
CA ILE A 437 -27.63 -1.38 -9.16
C ILE A 437 -28.28 -2.55 -9.93
N HIS A 438 -29.61 -2.55 -10.02
CA HIS A 438 -30.38 -3.57 -10.73
C HIS A 438 -30.31 -3.45 -12.25
N HIS A 439 -29.83 -2.32 -12.79
CA HIS A 439 -29.54 -2.17 -14.23
C HIS A 439 -28.50 -3.21 -14.65
N LEU A 440 -27.44 -3.37 -13.84
CA LEU A 440 -26.36 -4.33 -14.05
C LEU A 440 -26.86 -5.78 -14.02
N ALA A 441 -27.84 -6.09 -13.17
CA ALA A 441 -28.45 -7.42 -13.16
C ALA A 441 -29.25 -7.72 -14.44
N ALA A 442 -29.93 -6.72 -15.00
CA ALA A 442 -30.66 -6.87 -16.26
C ALA A 442 -29.68 -7.08 -17.43
N ALA A 443 -28.66 -6.23 -17.52
CA ALA A 443 -27.60 -6.36 -18.52
C ALA A 443 -26.80 -7.66 -18.37
N TYR A 444 -26.60 -8.16 -17.15
CA TYR A 444 -25.97 -9.47 -16.91
C TYR A 444 -26.75 -10.64 -17.52
N LEU A 445 -28.06 -10.55 -17.70
CA LEU A 445 -28.80 -11.60 -18.40
C LEU A 445 -28.72 -11.41 -19.92
N THR A 446 -28.86 -10.17 -20.38
CA THR A 446 -29.20 -9.90 -21.77
C THR A 446 -28.06 -9.39 -22.64
N ALA A 447 -27.05 -8.72 -22.08
CA ALA A 447 -26.02 -8.00 -22.85
C ALA A 447 -24.73 -8.82 -23.05
N LYS A 448 -24.02 -8.53 -24.15
CA LYS A 448 -22.69 -9.09 -24.47
C LYS A 448 -21.60 -8.39 -23.67
N GLY A 449 -21.67 -7.07 -23.57
CA GLY A 449 -20.81 -6.18 -22.79
C GLY A 449 -21.61 -4.98 -22.27
N ILE A 450 -21.00 -4.08 -21.51
CA ILE A 450 -21.63 -2.82 -21.07
C ILE A 450 -20.64 -1.65 -21.14
N ASN A 451 -21.17 -0.44 -21.18
CA ASN A 451 -20.39 0.79 -21.06
C ASN A 451 -20.52 1.34 -19.61
N HIS A 452 -19.40 1.85 -19.08
CA HIS A 452 -19.15 2.30 -17.70
C HIS A 452 -19.08 1.21 -16.63
N GLY A 453 -20.21 0.72 -16.12
CA GLY A 453 -20.24 -0.31 -15.08
C GLY A 453 -19.62 0.06 -13.72
N ILE A 454 -19.32 1.34 -13.45
CA ILE A 454 -18.65 1.78 -12.21
C ILE A 454 -19.44 1.41 -10.94
N ARG A 455 -20.78 1.32 -11.03
CA ARG A 455 -21.66 0.88 -9.94
C ARG A 455 -21.47 -0.59 -9.54
N LEU A 456 -20.71 -1.40 -10.29
CA LEU A 456 -20.32 -2.76 -9.89
C LEU A 456 -19.52 -2.76 -8.58
N GLU A 457 -18.81 -1.67 -8.26
CA GLU A 457 -18.10 -1.52 -6.99
C GLU A 457 -19.03 -1.73 -5.77
N ALA A 458 -20.30 -1.33 -5.89
CA ALA A 458 -21.28 -1.45 -4.82
C ALA A 458 -21.92 -2.85 -4.71
N SER A 459 -21.66 -3.79 -5.63
CA SER A 459 -22.15 -5.18 -5.55
C SER A 459 -21.04 -6.18 -5.84
N PRO A 460 -20.39 -6.72 -4.79
CA PRO A 460 -19.41 -7.78 -4.92
C PRO A 460 -19.96 -9.00 -5.69
N ALA A 461 -21.23 -9.35 -5.46
CA ALA A 461 -21.90 -10.46 -6.13
C ALA A 461 -21.95 -10.28 -7.65
N LEU A 462 -22.45 -9.13 -8.12
CA LEU A 462 -22.51 -8.84 -9.56
C LEU A 462 -21.11 -8.70 -10.15
N GLN A 463 -20.21 -7.99 -9.47
CA GLN A 463 -18.83 -7.83 -9.95
C GLN A 463 -18.13 -9.19 -10.15
N TYR A 464 -18.30 -10.13 -9.21
CA TYR A 464 -17.74 -11.47 -9.34
C TYR A 464 -18.41 -12.28 -10.46
N LEU A 465 -19.72 -12.13 -10.65
CA LEU A 465 -20.41 -12.74 -11.80
C LEU A 465 -19.93 -12.17 -13.14
N TYR A 466 -19.67 -10.87 -13.24
CA TYR A 466 -19.09 -10.22 -14.42
C TYR A 466 -17.67 -10.73 -14.70
N TYR A 467 -16.86 -10.91 -13.66
CA TYR A 467 -15.55 -11.56 -13.75
C TYR A 467 -15.67 -13.02 -14.26
N LEU A 468 -16.49 -13.85 -13.63
CA LEU A 468 -16.62 -15.27 -14.00
C LEU A 468 -17.17 -15.44 -15.44
N SER A 469 -18.04 -14.53 -15.87
CA SER A 469 -18.61 -14.52 -17.22
C SER A 469 -17.75 -13.77 -18.24
N GLN A 470 -16.68 -13.08 -17.82
CA GLN A 470 -15.81 -12.23 -18.65
C GLN A 470 -16.60 -11.25 -19.54
N ILE A 471 -17.56 -10.55 -18.95
CA ILE A 471 -18.36 -9.53 -19.63
C ILE A 471 -17.48 -8.29 -19.88
N GLY A 472 -17.46 -7.80 -21.12
CA GLY A 472 -16.69 -6.61 -21.50
C GLY A 472 -17.23 -5.34 -20.84
N LEU A 473 -16.33 -4.53 -20.30
CA LEU A 473 -16.59 -3.25 -19.66
C LEU A 473 -15.78 -2.15 -20.36
N ALA A 474 -16.44 -1.29 -21.12
CA ALA A 474 -15.81 -0.09 -21.70
C ALA A 474 -15.98 1.07 -20.72
N VAL A 475 -14.91 1.46 -20.03
CA VAL A 475 -14.95 2.47 -18.95
C VAL A 475 -14.26 3.75 -19.41
N SER A 476 -14.86 4.89 -19.09
CA SER A 476 -14.34 6.22 -19.46
C SER A 476 -14.03 7.05 -18.20
N PRO A 477 -12.86 6.85 -17.56
CA PRO A 477 -12.52 7.47 -16.28
C PRO A 477 -12.55 9.00 -16.27
N LEU A 478 -12.16 9.71 -17.34
CA LEU A 478 -12.23 11.18 -17.43
C LEU A 478 -13.67 11.69 -17.51
N SER A 479 -14.53 11.00 -18.25
CA SER A 479 -15.97 11.33 -18.27
C SER A 479 -16.55 11.17 -16.87
N ASN A 480 -16.31 10.00 -16.26
CA ASN A 480 -16.76 9.71 -14.91
C ASN A 480 -16.15 10.66 -13.87
N HIS A 481 -14.93 11.17 -14.11
CA HIS A 481 -14.27 12.14 -13.24
C HIS A 481 -15.04 13.47 -13.17
N ASN A 482 -15.49 13.96 -14.31
CA ASN A 482 -16.18 15.24 -14.39
C ASN A 482 -17.65 15.14 -13.95
N LEU A 483 -18.25 13.95 -14.02
CA LEU A 483 -19.68 13.76 -13.77
C LEU A 483 -20.01 13.18 -12.37
N PHE A 484 -19.26 12.20 -11.85
CA PHE A 484 -19.69 11.42 -10.68
C PHE A 484 -18.65 11.23 -9.57
N LEU A 485 -17.36 11.07 -9.90
CA LEU A 485 -16.33 10.74 -8.90
C LEU A 485 -14.96 11.34 -9.21
N GLU A 486 -14.01 11.19 -8.30
CA GLU A 486 -12.63 11.62 -8.54
C GLU A 486 -11.88 10.57 -9.38
N TYR A 487 -11.01 10.98 -10.31
CA TYR A 487 -10.28 10.05 -11.20
C TYR A 487 -9.51 8.97 -10.41
N GLY A 488 -8.80 9.37 -9.35
CA GLY A 488 -8.06 8.44 -8.49
C GLY A 488 -8.92 7.44 -7.71
N LYS A 489 -10.24 7.72 -7.58
CA LYS A 489 -11.23 6.83 -6.95
C LYS A 489 -11.98 5.96 -7.96
N SER A 490 -11.64 6.04 -9.24
CA SER A 490 -12.29 5.21 -10.25
C SER A 490 -12.03 3.72 -9.98
N PRO A 491 -13.07 2.87 -10.00
CA PRO A 491 -12.93 1.44 -9.73
C PRO A 491 -12.26 0.69 -10.89
N PHE A 492 -11.89 1.38 -11.98
CA PHE A 492 -11.23 0.79 -13.13
C PHE A 492 -9.97 0.00 -12.74
N ASN A 493 -9.10 0.57 -11.90
CA ASN A 493 -7.88 -0.11 -11.46
C ASN A 493 -8.19 -1.39 -10.66
N ASP A 494 -9.20 -1.35 -9.79
CA ASP A 494 -9.63 -2.53 -9.06
C ASP A 494 -10.22 -3.60 -9.97
N PHE A 495 -11.03 -3.20 -10.96
CA PHE A 495 -11.60 -4.10 -11.96
C PHE A 495 -10.47 -4.76 -12.78
N PHE A 496 -9.49 -3.97 -13.22
CA PHE A 496 -8.31 -4.45 -13.92
C PHE A 496 -7.49 -5.42 -13.05
N MET A 497 -7.14 -5.05 -11.81
CA MET A 497 -6.37 -5.93 -10.92
C MET A 497 -7.10 -7.26 -10.67
N ARG A 498 -8.42 -7.23 -10.45
CA ARG A 498 -9.27 -8.42 -10.25
C ARG A 498 -9.41 -9.27 -11.52
N GLY A 499 -9.08 -8.74 -12.70
CA GLY A 499 -9.12 -9.45 -13.98
C GLY A 499 -10.48 -9.43 -14.65
N LEU A 500 -11.29 -8.42 -14.39
CA LEU A 500 -12.47 -8.14 -15.21
C LEU A 500 -12.01 -7.73 -16.61
N ASN A 501 -12.83 -8.03 -17.61
CA ASN A 501 -12.56 -7.70 -19.01
C ASN A 501 -12.85 -6.21 -19.23
N VAL A 502 -11.88 -5.34 -18.90
CA VAL A 502 -12.00 -3.88 -18.99
C VAL A 502 -11.23 -3.31 -20.18
N SER A 503 -11.78 -2.26 -20.80
CA SER A 503 -11.11 -1.39 -21.76
C SER A 503 -11.28 0.08 -21.35
N LEU A 504 -10.33 0.93 -21.77
CA LEU A 504 -10.45 2.39 -21.65
C LEU A 504 -11.14 2.96 -22.89
N SER A 505 -11.95 3.99 -22.69
CA SER A 505 -12.70 4.67 -23.74
C SER A 505 -12.84 6.17 -23.47
N SER A 506 -13.15 6.96 -24.51
CA SER A 506 -13.15 8.42 -24.41
C SER A 506 -14.52 9.07 -24.18
N ASP A 507 -15.61 8.34 -24.43
CA ASP A 507 -17.00 8.80 -24.27
C ASP A 507 -17.33 10.02 -25.16
N ASP A 508 -17.21 11.23 -24.60
CA ASP A 508 -17.38 12.51 -25.29
C ASP A 508 -16.08 13.33 -25.27
N PRO A 509 -15.14 13.09 -26.20
CA PRO A 509 -13.95 13.91 -26.38
C PRO A 509 -14.18 15.42 -26.41
N LEU A 510 -15.30 15.88 -26.97
CA LEU A 510 -15.65 17.29 -27.09
C LEU A 510 -15.73 17.99 -25.72
N GLN A 511 -16.25 17.29 -24.71
CA GLN A 511 -16.51 17.80 -23.36
C GLN A 511 -15.30 17.59 -22.44
N PHE A 512 -14.63 16.44 -22.54
CA PHE A 512 -13.72 15.94 -21.49
C PHE A 512 -12.23 15.96 -21.85
N HIS A 513 -11.89 15.99 -23.14
CA HIS A 513 -10.51 15.79 -23.61
C HIS A 513 -9.90 17.07 -24.20
N ARG A 514 -8.57 17.18 -24.09
CA ARG A 514 -7.83 18.39 -24.51
C ARG A 514 -6.85 18.12 -25.64
N THR A 515 -6.42 16.88 -25.80
CA THR A 515 -5.44 16.50 -26.82
C THR A 515 -6.12 16.15 -28.15
N GLN A 516 -5.36 16.16 -29.25
CA GLN A 516 -5.90 15.75 -30.57
C GLN A 516 -6.19 14.25 -30.68
N THR A 517 -5.72 13.46 -29.71
CA THR A 517 -5.87 11.99 -29.65
C THR A 517 -6.49 11.60 -28.30
N PRO A 518 -7.81 11.75 -28.14
CA PRO A 518 -8.52 11.61 -26.86
C PRO A 518 -8.24 10.29 -26.14
N LEU A 519 -8.32 9.16 -26.85
CA LEU A 519 -8.05 7.86 -26.26
C LEU A 519 -6.62 7.76 -25.69
N MET A 520 -5.62 8.34 -26.36
CA MET A 520 -4.25 8.32 -25.86
C MET A 520 -4.07 9.14 -24.58
N GLU A 521 -4.85 10.22 -24.42
CA GLU A 521 -4.88 11.01 -23.19
C GLU A 521 -5.43 10.19 -22.02
N GLU A 522 -6.49 9.39 -22.21
CA GLU A 522 -6.97 8.44 -21.19
C GLU A 522 -5.90 7.44 -20.77
N TYR A 523 -5.25 6.81 -21.74
CA TYR A 523 -4.15 5.87 -21.46
C TYR A 523 -3.00 6.57 -20.69
N ALA A 524 -2.60 7.79 -21.10
CA ALA A 524 -1.52 8.52 -20.44
C ALA A 524 -1.85 8.91 -18.99
N ILE A 525 -3.09 9.36 -18.72
CA ILE A 525 -3.53 9.74 -17.37
C ILE A 525 -3.67 8.49 -16.49
N ALA A 526 -4.26 7.42 -17.01
CA ALA A 526 -4.34 6.12 -16.32
C ALA A 526 -2.95 5.62 -15.92
N GLN A 527 -1.97 5.73 -16.82
CA GLN A 527 -0.58 5.34 -16.55
C GLN A 527 0.04 6.15 -15.41
N GLN A 528 -0.17 7.47 -15.41
CA GLN A 528 0.38 8.36 -14.37
C GLN A 528 -0.32 8.19 -13.03
N THR A 529 -1.64 8.00 -13.01
CA THR A 529 -2.41 7.86 -11.76
C THR A 529 -2.21 6.49 -11.11
N TRP A 530 -2.24 5.41 -11.89
CA TRP A 530 -2.17 4.05 -11.35
C TRP A 530 -0.79 3.37 -11.48
N ASN A 531 0.22 4.10 -11.98
CA ASN A 531 1.58 3.61 -12.19
C ASN A 531 1.66 2.36 -13.10
N TYR A 532 0.82 2.30 -14.13
CA TYR A 532 0.80 1.16 -15.05
C TYR A 532 2.11 1.03 -15.82
N ILE A 533 2.57 -0.22 -15.96
CA ILE A 533 3.68 -0.56 -16.85
C ILE A 533 3.14 -0.84 -18.25
N THR A 534 4.03 -0.87 -19.26
CA THR A 534 3.66 -1.16 -20.65
C THR A 534 2.84 -2.44 -20.80
N GLY A 535 3.15 -3.48 -20.02
CA GLY A 535 2.39 -4.73 -20.03
C GLY A 535 0.93 -4.59 -19.56
N ASP A 536 0.63 -3.68 -18.63
CA ASP A 536 -0.74 -3.42 -18.19
C ASP A 536 -1.53 -2.69 -19.28
N MET A 537 -0.89 -1.69 -19.90
CA MET A 537 -1.46 -0.92 -21.00
C MET A 537 -1.74 -1.79 -22.23
N ALA A 538 -0.82 -2.71 -22.53
CA ALA A 538 -0.97 -3.70 -23.59
C ALA A 538 -2.14 -4.65 -23.32
N GLU A 539 -2.35 -5.08 -22.07
CA GLU A 539 -3.49 -5.91 -21.67
C GLU A 539 -4.82 -5.18 -21.86
N ILE A 540 -4.91 -3.91 -21.45
CA ILE A 540 -6.11 -3.07 -21.63
C ILE A 540 -6.41 -2.87 -23.12
N ALA A 541 -5.38 -2.58 -23.93
CA ALA A 541 -5.52 -2.44 -25.38
C ALA A 541 -5.93 -3.77 -26.04
N TYR A 542 -5.33 -4.88 -25.65
CA TYR A 542 -5.69 -6.23 -26.11
C TYR A 542 -7.18 -6.53 -25.82
N ASN A 543 -7.65 -6.23 -24.61
CA ASN A 543 -9.05 -6.39 -24.23
C ASN A 543 -9.98 -5.50 -25.06
N SER A 544 -9.58 -4.27 -25.38
CA SER A 544 -10.38 -3.38 -26.25
C SER A 544 -10.62 -4.00 -27.63
N VAL A 545 -9.60 -4.66 -28.21
CA VAL A 545 -9.74 -5.35 -29.49
C VAL A 545 -10.67 -6.55 -29.36
N LEU A 546 -10.56 -7.35 -28.31
CA LEU A 546 -11.44 -8.50 -28.06
C LEU A 546 -12.90 -8.09 -27.90
N GLN A 547 -13.16 -6.99 -27.19
CA GLN A 547 -14.50 -6.47 -26.91
C GLN A 547 -15.16 -5.78 -28.09
N SER A 548 -14.39 -5.40 -29.11
CA SER A 548 -14.90 -4.72 -30.30
C SER A 548 -15.72 -5.64 -31.22
N GLY A 549 -16.56 -5.02 -32.05
CA GLY A 549 -17.29 -5.69 -33.11
C GLY A 549 -16.58 -5.71 -34.47
N PHE A 550 -15.25 -5.59 -34.48
CA PHE A 550 -14.45 -5.94 -35.65
C PHE A 550 -14.53 -7.44 -35.92
N THR A 551 -14.32 -7.82 -37.18
CA THR A 551 -14.33 -9.23 -37.61
C THR A 551 -13.16 -10.00 -37.02
N GLU A 552 -13.29 -11.32 -36.88
CA GLU A 552 -12.22 -12.20 -36.40
C GLU A 552 -10.95 -12.07 -37.25
N GLU A 553 -11.11 -11.89 -38.56
CA GLU A 553 -9.99 -11.69 -39.48
C GLU A 553 -9.28 -10.34 -39.25
N GLU A 554 -10.04 -9.27 -39.02
CA GLU A 554 -9.50 -7.96 -38.61
C GLU A 554 -8.80 -8.07 -37.25
N LYS A 555 -9.37 -8.80 -36.27
CA LYS A 555 -8.76 -9.02 -34.95
C LYS A 555 -7.46 -9.82 -35.04
N GLU A 556 -7.38 -10.86 -35.88
CA GLU A 556 -6.12 -11.57 -36.16
C GLU A 556 -5.05 -10.64 -36.76
N SER A 557 -5.46 -9.71 -37.62
CA SER A 557 -4.55 -8.69 -38.15
C SER A 557 -4.01 -7.74 -37.09
N MET A 558 -4.74 -7.51 -35.98
CA MET A 558 -4.31 -6.66 -34.87
C MET A 558 -3.53 -7.44 -33.80
N LEU A 559 -3.99 -8.64 -33.43
CA LEU A 559 -3.50 -9.42 -32.29
C LEU A 559 -2.52 -10.54 -32.69
N GLY A 560 -2.48 -10.88 -33.97
CA GLY A 560 -1.69 -11.99 -34.53
C GLY A 560 -2.54 -13.23 -34.80
N GLU A 561 -2.03 -14.12 -35.64
CA GLU A 561 -2.69 -15.38 -36.01
C GLU A 561 -3.03 -16.21 -34.76
N ASN A 562 -4.18 -16.90 -34.78
CA ASN A 562 -4.64 -17.79 -33.71
C ASN A 562 -4.61 -17.12 -32.32
N TYR A 563 -4.97 -15.84 -32.19
CA TYR A 563 -4.87 -15.09 -30.94
C TYR A 563 -5.65 -15.71 -29.76
N HIS A 564 -6.65 -16.56 -30.03
CA HIS A 564 -7.36 -17.38 -29.04
C HIS A 564 -6.43 -18.38 -28.31
N ASN A 565 -5.37 -18.84 -28.97
CA ASN A 565 -4.29 -19.63 -28.39
C ASN A 565 -3.00 -18.81 -28.35
N PHE A 566 -2.92 -17.93 -27.35
CA PHE A 566 -1.88 -16.91 -27.25
C PHE A 566 -0.47 -17.50 -27.22
N SER A 567 0.37 -17.07 -28.16
CA SER A 567 1.75 -17.54 -28.34
C SER A 567 2.77 -16.40 -28.23
N GLU A 568 4.06 -16.73 -28.27
CA GLU A 568 5.15 -15.74 -28.29
C GLU A 568 5.05 -14.79 -29.49
N LYS A 569 4.55 -15.24 -30.65
CA LYS A 569 4.30 -14.38 -31.81
C LYS A 569 3.26 -13.30 -31.50
N ASN A 570 2.18 -13.67 -30.81
CA ASN A 570 1.16 -12.71 -30.36
C ASN A 570 1.75 -11.76 -29.31
N SER A 571 2.58 -12.28 -28.40
CA SER A 571 3.29 -11.47 -27.40
C SER A 571 4.16 -10.39 -28.04
N ASN A 572 4.93 -10.73 -29.08
CA ASN A 572 5.77 -9.76 -29.80
C ASN A 572 4.96 -8.66 -30.50
N LYS A 573 3.78 -9.00 -31.02
CA LYS A 573 2.90 -8.07 -31.73
C LYS A 573 2.09 -7.16 -30.79
N THR A 574 1.59 -7.71 -29.70
CA THR A 574 0.70 -7.00 -28.76
C THR A 574 1.44 -6.39 -27.58
N ARG A 575 2.68 -6.80 -27.33
CA ARG A 575 3.49 -6.51 -26.13
C ARG A 575 2.90 -7.07 -24.82
N LEU A 576 1.80 -7.80 -24.88
CA LEU A 576 1.25 -8.52 -23.74
C LEU A 576 2.11 -9.77 -23.50
N THR A 577 2.73 -9.87 -22.32
CA THR A 577 3.64 -10.99 -22.04
C THR A 577 2.88 -12.31 -21.90
N LEU A 578 3.48 -13.39 -22.40
CA LEU A 578 2.88 -14.73 -22.32
C LEU A 578 2.59 -15.13 -20.86
N ILE A 579 3.47 -14.77 -19.92
CA ILE A 579 3.26 -15.01 -18.49
C ILE A 579 2.03 -14.27 -17.94
N ARG A 580 1.80 -13.02 -18.35
CA ARG A 580 0.63 -12.25 -17.92
C ARG A 580 -0.65 -12.88 -18.44
N LYS A 581 -0.70 -13.24 -19.72
CA LYS A 581 -1.88 -13.88 -20.33
C LYS A 581 -2.18 -15.24 -19.68
N ASN A 582 -1.16 -16.06 -19.48
CA ASN A 582 -1.29 -17.37 -18.83
C ASN A 582 -1.80 -17.23 -17.39
N TYR A 583 -1.28 -16.26 -16.62
CA TYR A 583 -1.76 -15.98 -15.28
C TYR A 583 -3.26 -15.66 -15.26
N ARG A 584 -3.75 -14.81 -16.18
CA ARG A 584 -5.18 -14.47 -16.28
C ARG A 584 -6.04 -15.68 -16.65
N ASP A 585 -5.63 -16.44 -17.66
CA ASP A 585 -6.38 -17.61 -18.14
C ASP A 585 -6.44 -18.71 -17.07
N THR A 586 -5.31 -19.00 -16.45
CA THR A 586 -5.21 -19.98 -15.37
C THR A 586 -6.02 -19.54 -14.15
N SER A 587 -5.93 -18.27 -13.76
CA SER A 587 -6.71 -17.74 -12.62
C SER A 587 -8.21 -17.85 -12.87
N LEU A 588 -8.70 -17.42 -14.04
CA LEU A 588 -10.12 -17.51 -14.38
C LEU A 588 -10.61 -18.97 -14.43
N LYS A 589 -9.81 -19.86 -15.01
CA LYS A 589 -10.14 -21.30 -15.06
C LYS A 589 -10.22 -21.88 -13.65
N LEU A 590 -9.22 -21.62 -12.81
CA LEU A 590 -9.20 -22.08 -11.42
C LEU A 590 -10.40 -21.55 -10.63
N GLU A 591 -10.81 -20.29 -10.80
CA GLU A 591 -11.99 -19.75 -10.13
C GLU A 591 -13.29 -20.43 -10.61
N ARG A 592 -13.43 -20.70 -11.91
CA ARG A 592 -14.61 -21.44 -12.44
C ARG A 592 -14.64 -22.88 -11.91
N ASP A 593 -13.51 -23.57 -11.94
CA ASP A 593 -13.37 -24.93 -11.41
C ASP A 593 -13.66 -24.94 -9.90
N TYR A 594 -13.20 -23.93 -9.17
CA TYR A 594 -13.44 -23.76 -7.73
C TYR A 594 -14.94 -23.66 -7.40
N ILE A 595 -15.70 -22.83 -8.13
CA ILE A 595 -17.16 -22.71 -7.95
C ILE A 595 -17.87 -24.02 -8.30
N GLU A 596 -17.48 -24.66 -9.40
CA GLU A 596 -18.07 -25.93 -9.81
C GLU A 596 -17.85 -27.03 -8.76
N ILE A 597 -16.62 -27.14 -8.25
CA ILE A 597 -16.24 -28.16 -7.26
C ILE A 597 -16.93 -27.89 -5.91
N LEU A 598 -16.99 -26.64 -5.44
CA LEU A 598 -17.69 -26.31 -4.19
C LEU A 598 -19.19 -26.56 -4.25
N SER A 599 -19.79 -26.47 -5.45
CA SER A 599 -21.22 -26.71 -5.65
C SER A 599 -21.62 -28.18 -5.52
N ASP A 600 -20.69 -29.12 -5.72
CA ASP A 600 -20.90 -30.58 -5.73
C ASP A 600 -19.95 -31.33 -4.79
N GLU A 601 -20.50 -31.93 -3.72
CA GLU A 601 -19.70 -32.66 -2.72
C GLU A 601 -18.91 -33.83 -3.28
N LYS A 602 -19.38 -34.48 -4.34
CA LYS A 602 -18.68 -35.63 -4.92
C LYS A 602 -17.42 -35.17 -5.63
N LYS A 603 -17.54 -34.12 -6.45
CA LYS A 603 -16.41 -33.50 -7.15
C LYS A 603 -15.38 -32.93 -6.18
N MET A 604 -15.83 -32.40 -5.04
CA MET A 604 -14.95 -31.89 -4.00
C MET A 604 -13.97 -32.94 -3.48
N LYS A 605 -14.43 -34.15 -3.18
CA LYS A 605 -13.59 -35.24 -2.67
C LYS A 605 -12.63 -35.81 -3.72
N GLU A 606 -12.96 -35.68 -4.99
CA GLU A 606 -12.15 -36.16 -6.12
C GLU A 606 -11.18 -35.08 -6.63
N SER A 607 -11.34 -33.82 -6.22
CA SER A 607 -10.56 -32.70 -6.75
C SER A 607 -9.15 -32.61 -6.16
N HIS A 608 -8.20 -32.11 -6.98
CA HIS A 608 -6.85 -31.76 -6.54
C HIS A 608 -6.73 -30.32 -6.00
N ILE A 609 -7.83 -29.55 -5.97
CA ILE A 609 -7.82 -28.15 -5.49
C ILE A 609 -7.76 -28.09 -3.96
N PHE A 610 -8.43 -29.05 -3.31
CA PHE A 610 -8.49 -29.17 -1.86
C PHE A 610 -7.64 -30.34 -1.39
N SER A 611 -6.97 -30.17 -0.27
CA SER A 611 -6.10 -31.18 0.34
C SER A 611 -6.43 -31.35 1.82
N ASP A 612 -6.14 -32.55 2.32
CA ASP A 612 -6.29 -32.88 3.75
C ASP A 612 -5.06 -32.38 4.52
N ILE A 613 -5.03 -31.07 4.70
CA ILE A 613 -4.01 -30.31 5.44
C ILE A 613 -4.71 -29.46 6.50
N PRO A 614 -4.03 -29.13 7.62
CA PRO A 614 -4.68 -28.43 8.74
C PRO A 614 -5.17 -27.01 8.36
N TYR A 615 -4.41 -26.30 7.53
CA TYR A 615 -4.72 -24.94 7.09
C TYR A 615 -4.19 -24.69 5.67
N SER A 616 -4.66 -23.64 5.00
CA SER A 616 -4.31 -23.36 3.60
C SER A 616 -2.89 -22.80 3.49
N ILE A 617 -2.16 -23.28 2.49
CA ILE A 617 -0.73 -23.02 2.32
C ILE A 617 -0.49 -22.29 0.99
N ILE A 618 0.41 -21.32 1.01
CA ILE A 618 0.91 -20.61 -0.17
C ILE A 618 2.37 -20.98 -0.37
N ASP A 619 2.70 -21.54 -1.53
CA ASP A 619 4.07 -21.86 -1.91
C ASP A 619 4.49 -21.03 -3.11
N VAL A 620 5.63 -20.35 -2.98
CA VAL A 620 6.28 -19.62 -4.08
C VAL A 620 7.37 -20.52 -4.65
N VAL A 621 7.29 -20.81 -5.94
CA VAL A 621 8.27 -21.60 -6.67
C VAL A 621 9.15 -20.66 -7.47
N TYR A 622 10.43 -20.61 -7.09
CA TYR A 622 11.44 -19.82 -7.77
C TYR A 622 12.16 -20.64 -8.86
N PRO A 623 12.67 -19.98 -9.92
CA PRO A 623 13.45 -20.63 -10.96
C PRO A 623 14.73 -21.23 -10.40
N GLU A 624 15.33 -22.16 -11.14
CA GLU A 624 16.56 -22.84 -10.71
C GLU A 624 17.76 -21.91 -10.60
N ASN A 625 17.80 -20.89 -11.46
CA ASN A 625 18.88 -19.90 -11.52
C ASN A 625 18.31 -18.49 -11.29
N GLY A 626 18.95 -17.75 -10.40
CA GLY A 626 18.69 -16.32 -10.19
C GLY A 626 19.39 -15.47 -11.24
N MET A 627 19.01 -14.19 -11.33
CA MET A 627 19.72 -13.22 -12.16
C MET A 627 21.08 -12.88 -11.55
N GLU A 628 22.10 -12.58 -12.36
CA GLU A 628 23.46 -12.29 -11.88
C GLU A 628 23.50 -11.12 -10.89
N GLU A 629 22.76 -10.03 -11.17
CA GLU A 629 22.63 -8.87 -10.27
C GLU A 629 22.01 -9.24 -8.92
N GLU A 630 21.02 -10.15 -8.91
CA GLU A 630 20.36 -10.59 -7.68
C GLU A 630 21.30 -11.47 -6.84
N ILE A 631 22.07 -12.33 -7.49
CA ILE A 631 23.07 -13.19 -6.83
C ILE A 631 24.15 -12.34 -6.16
N ASP A 632 24.64 -11.27 -6.80
CA ASP A 632 25.60 -10.34 -6.19
C ASP A 632 25.01 -9.62 -4.97
N VAL A 633 23.74 -9.18 -5.04
CA VAL A 633 23.05 -8.59 -3.89
C VAL A 633 22.91 -9.60 -2.75
N ILE A 634 22.55 -10.85 -3.04
CA ILE A 634 22.41 -11.91 -2.04
C ILE A 634 23.76 -12.19 -1.34
N ARG A 635 24.87 -12.29 -2.08
CA ARG A 635 26.21 -12.44 -1.49
C ARG A 635 26.57 -11.30 -0.54
N LYS A 636 26.21 -10.06 -0.91
CA LYS A 636 26.44 -8.89 -0.06
C LYS A 636 25.53 -8.89 1.18
N LEU A 637 24.29 -9.37 1.07
CA LEU A 637 23.42 -9.55 2.23
C LEU A 637 24.00 -10.57 3.21
N GLU A 638 24.45 -11.74 2.73
CA GLU A 638 25.14 -12.76 3.54
C GLU A 638 26.38 -12.18 4.23
N PHE A 639 27.25 -11.48 3.47
CA PHE A 639 28.42 -10.80 4.03
C PHE A 639 28.06 -9.83 5.17
N TRP A 640 27.01 -9.00 5.01
CA TRP A 640 26.63 -8.05 6.06
C TRP A 640 26.01 -8.72 7.28
N LEU A 641 25.36 -9.87 7.13
CA LEU A 641 24.89 -10.67 8.26
C LEU A 641 26.07 -11.27 9.04
N ASP A 642 27.08 -11.80 8.34
CA ASP A 642 28.31 -12.32 8.95
C ASP A 642 29.10 -11.22 9.67
N VAL A 643 29.21 -10.04 9.06
CA VAL A 643 29.84 -8.87 9.69
C VAL A 643 29.11 -8.51 10.97
N ARG A 644 27.77 -8.42 10.96
CA ARG A 644 27.00 -8.17 12.18
C ARG A 644 27.24 -9.24 13.25
N GLU A 645 27.26 -10.52 12.89
CA GLU A 645 27.54 -11.60 13.84
C GLU A 645 28.93 -11.45 14.48
N LYS A 646 29.93 -11.01 13.70
CA LYS A 646 31.25 -10.65 14.23
C LYS A 646 31.15 -9.56 15.30
N TYR A 647 30.43 -8.45 15.05
CA TYR A 647 30.28 -7.40 16.09
C TYR A 647 29.59 -7.91 17.36
N LEU A 648 28.61 -8.81 17.27
CA LEU A 648 27.92 -9.31 18.47
C LEU A 648 28.72 -10.34 19.27
N THR A 649 29.63 -11.08 18.63
CA THR A 649 30.36 -12.20 19.25
C THR A 649 31.83 -11.89 19.57
N TYR A 650 32.41 -10.87 18.94
CA TYR A 650 33.82 -10.53 19.05
C TYR A 650 34.16 -9.87 20.38
N CYS A 651 34.47 -10.70 21.37
CA CYS A 651 35.20 -10.32 22.58
C CYS A 651 36.18 -11.45 22.91
N ALA A 652 37.34 -11.44 22.25
CA ALA A 652 38.35 -12.47 22.44
C ALA A 652 39.17 -12.16 23.70
N LYS A 653 39.18 -13.06 24.67
CA LYS A 653 40.14 -13.00 25.79
C LYS A 653 41.53 -13.34 25.25
N LEU A 654 42.44 -12.39 25.31
CA LEU A 654 43.81 -12.60 24.87
C LEU A 654 44.54 -13.54 25.84
N ARG A 655 45.16 -14.61 25.31
CA ARG A 655 45.98 -15.52 26.13
C ARG A 655 47.21 -14.75 26.63
N THR A 656 47.38 -14.67 27.94
CA THR A 656 48.57 -14.12 28.59
C THR A 656 49.79 -14.98 28.26
N THR A 657 50.55 -14.60 27.24
CA THR A 657 51.90 -15.15 27.02
C THR A 657 52.84 -14.57 28.08
N ARG A 658 53.39 -15.43 28.94
CA ARG A 658 54.31 -15.15 30.08
C ARG A 658 55.58 -14.32 29.78
N ASN A 659 55.74 -13.74 28.60
CA ASN A 659 56.93 -13.00 28.19
C ASN A 659 56.59 -11.58 27.66
N SER A 660 55.70 -10.83 28.32
CA SER A 660 55.73 -9.36 28.22
C SER A 660 57.01 -8.89 28.93
N PHE A 661 57.91 -8.22 28.21
CA PHE A 661 59.13 -7.66 28.80
C PHE A 661 58.75 -6.64 29.89
N PHE A 662 58.86 -7.04 31.16
CA PHE A 662 58.43 -6.24 32.30
C PHE A 662 59.59 -5.64 33.11
N HIS A 663 59.29 -4.49 33.73
CA HIS A 663 60.06 -3.84 34.79
C HIS A 663 60.23 -4.78 36.02
N PRO A 664 61.38 -4.84 36.72
CA PRO A 664 61.66 -5.87 37.73
C PRO A 664 60.76 -5.93 38.99
N ASN A 665 59.88 -4.94 39.21
CA ASN A 665 59.22 -4.69 40.51
C ASN A 665 57.67 -4.66 40.48
N ALA A 666 57.00 -4.99 39.38
CA ALA A 666 55.54 -4.86 39.32
C ALA A 666 54.79 -6.07 39.90
N GLN A 667 53.74 -5.78 40.66
CA GLN A 667 52.84 -6.79 41.21
C GLN A 667 51.80 -7.20 40.16
N THR A 668 51.40 -8.48 40.19
CA THR A 668 50.26 -8.97 39.41
C THR A 668 48.97 -8.56 40.10
N THR A 669 48.34 -7.50 39.62
CA THR A 669 47.06 -6.98 40.12
C THR A 669 46.13 -6.69 38.94
N GLU A 670 44.85 -7.04 39.08
CA GLU A 670 43.83 -6.66 38.10
C GLU A 670 43.52 -5.17 38.27
N VAL A 671 43.76 -4.39 37.21
CA VAL A 671 43.51 -2.95 37.20
C VAL A 671 42.74 -2.54 35.96
N ILE A 672 41.94 -1.48 36.07
CA ILE A 672 41.16 -0.91 34.97
C ILE A 672 41.87 0.36 34.50
N ALA A 673 42.13 0.47 33.21
CA ALA A 673 42.71 1.68 32.64
C ALA A 673 41.98 2.11 31.35
N LEU A 674 41.86 3.42 31.17
CA LEU A 674 41.32 4.08 30.00
C LEU A 674 42.43 4.30 28.97
N ASN A 675 42.21 3.86 27.74
CA ASN A 675 43.10 4.13 26.62
C ASN A 675 42.26 4.67 25.44
N GLN A 676 42.52 5.91 25.01
CA GLN A 676 41.82 6.54 23.88
C GLN A 676 40.28 6.46 23.99
N GLY A 677 39.75 6.70 25.20
CA GLY A 677 38.30 6.65 25.46
C GLY A 677 37.69 5.25 25.63
N ILE A 678 38.49 4.18 25.57
CA ILE A 678 38.03 2.80 25.79
C ILE A 678 38.66 2.22 27.06
N PHE A 679 37.82 1.75 27.98
CA PHE A 679 38.29 1.03 29.17
C PHE A 679 38.71 -0.38 28.84
N ASN A 680 39.79 -0.85 29.45
CA ASN A 680 40.19 -2.26 29.43
C ASN A 680 40.71 -2.72 30.79
N VAL A 681 40.76 -4.03 30.97
CA VAL A 681 41.29 -4.69 32.16
C VAL A 681 42.70 -5.18 31.87
N TYR A 682 43.62 -4.91 32.79
CA TYR A 682 45.02 -5.30 32.71
C TYR A 682 45.37 -6.13 33.95
N ASN A 683 46.18 -7.18 33.78
CA ASN A 683 46.57 -8.09 34.88
C ASN A 683 47.87 -7.65 35.58
N GLU A 684 48.35 -6.45 35.27
CA GLU A 684 49.61 -5.88 35.67
C GLU A 684 49.35 -4.42 36.04
N GLU A 685 50.15 -3.82 36.93
CA GLU A 685 49.98 -2.42 37.32
C GLU A 685 50.26 -1.44 36.15
N ALA A 686 49.22 -1.17 35.36
CA ALA A 686 49.26 -0.43 34.11
C ALA A 686 48.60 0.96 34.19
N ILE A 687 48.35 1.50 35.39
CA ILE A 687 47.71 2.81 35.58
C ILE A 687 48.76 3.92 35.70
N CYS A 688 48.49 5.07 35.09
CA CYS A 688 49.26 6.30 35.27
C CYS A 688 49.19 6.80 36.73
N GLU A 689 50.33 6.99 37.38
CA GLU A 689 50.39 7.40 38.79
C GLU A 689 50.07 8.88 39.03
N ASN A 690 49.85 9.65 37.96
CA ASN A 690 49.54 11.07 38.05
C ASN A 690 48.03 11.36 37.90
N ASP A 691 47.34 10.65 37.01
CA ASP A 691 45.90 10.84 36.81
C ASP A 691 45.06 9.69 37.38
N HIS A 692 45.66 8.53 37.68
CA HIS A 692 45.02 7.36 38.27
C HIS A 692 43.88 6.74 37.45
N TYR A 693 43.81 6.99 36.14
CA TYR A 693 42.84 6.30 35.27
C TYR A 693 43.31 6.04 33.84
N HIS A 694 44.28 6.78 33.30
CA HIS A 694 44.81 6.46 31.98
C HIS A 694 45.81 5.30 32.03
N LEU A 695 45.93 4.61 30.90
CA LEU A 695 46.98 3.62 30.68
C LEU A 695 48.38 4.26 30.79
N ALA A 696 49.25 3.62 31.57
CA ALA A 696 50.65 3.98 31.68
C ALA A 696 51.44 3.37 30.51
N GLU A 697 51.90 4.23 29.61
CA GLU A 697 52.74 3.82 28.46
C GLU A 697 54.22 4.12 28.69
N ILE A 698 54.54 5.02 29.62
CA ILE A 698 55.89 5.52 29.84
C ILE A 698 56.27 5.32 31.30
N TYR A 699 57.41 4.67 31.54
CA TYR A 699 58.08 4.68 32.83
C TYR A 699 59.28 5.62 32.79
N CYS A 700 59.28 6.64 33.64
CA CYS A 700 60.42 7.55 33.79
C CYS A 700 61.36 6.98 34.86
N GLN A 701 62.58 6.62 34.44
CA GLN A 701 63.55 5.97 35.33
C GLN A 701 64.02 6.88 36.47
N GLU A 702 64.15 8.18 36.19
CA GLU A 702 64.61 9.18 37.18
C GLU A 702 63.51 9.55 38.18
N CYS A 703 62.25 9.62 37.75
CA CYS A 703 61.13 9.90 38.65
C CYS A 703 60.65 8.66 39.41
N GLY A 704 60.99 7.45 38.93
CA GLY A 704 60.50 6.20 39.50
C GLY A 704 58.98 6.04 39.39
N LYS A 705 58.34 6.74 38.45
CA LYS A 705 56.88 6.81 38.28
C LYS A 705 56.46 6.45 36.87
N ARG A 706 55.23 5.96 36.77
CA ARG A 706 54.53 5.61 35.52
C ARG A 706 53.62 6.75 35.07
N PHE A 707 53.68 7.07 33.79
CA PHE A 707 52.92 8.15 33.19
C PHE A 707 52.21 7.69 31.91
N CYS A 708 51.01 8.20 31.68
CA CYS A 708 50.43 8.25 30.34
C CYS A 708 51.17 9.30 29.48
N ILE A 709 51.04 9.24 28.15
CA ILE A 709 51.70 10.19 27.24
C ILE A 709 51.37 11.64 27.59
N LYS A 710 50.10 11.95 27.89
CA LYS A 710 49.65 13.31 28.23
C LYS A 710 50.28 13.82 29.52
N CYS A 711 50.21 13.03 30.61
CA CYS A 711 50.78 13.39 31.90
C CYS A 711 52.29 13.55 31.82
N TYR A 712 52.98 12.68 31.07
CA TYR A 712 54.42 12.83 30.82
C TYR A 712 54.74 14.14 30.10
N LYS A 713 54.08 14.42 28.95
CA LYS A 713 54.28 15.67 28.19
C LYS A 713 54.02 16.92 29.03
N LYS A 714 53.04 16.89 29.94
CA LYS A 714 52.70 18.00 30.82
C LYS A 714 53.72 18.21 31.94
N THR A 715 54.14 17.12 32.60
CA THR A 715 55.04 17.17 33.76
C THR A 715 56.52 17.32 33.38
N HIS A 716 56.92 16.85 32.21
CA HIS A 716 58.31 16.81 31.73
C HIS A 716 58.59 17.80 30.59
N LYS A 717 57.79 18.87 30.49
CA LYS A 717 57.94 19.90 29.45
C LYS A 717 59.32 20.59 29.61
N GLY A 718 60.24 20.29 28.70
CA GLY A 718 61.61 20.83 28.70
C GLY A 718 62.63 20.06 29.55
N ILE A 719 62.31 18.85 30.01
CA ILE A 719 63.17 17.99 30.82
C ILE A 719 63.53 16.73 30.02
N TYR A 720 64.82 16.37 29.98
CA TYR A 720 65.30 15.16 29.32
C TYR A 720 65.57 14.05 30.35
N HIS A 721 64.65 13.09 30.42
CA HIS A 721 64.73 11.90 31.27
C HIS A 721 64.81 10.63 30.42
N SER A 722 65.35 9.55 30.99
CA SER A 722 65.44 8.23 30.37
C SER A 722 64.10 7.51 30.48
N LEU A 723 63.55 7.11 29.33
CA LEU A 723 62.22 6.53 29.23
C LEU A 723 62.29 5.05 28.92
N LEU A 724 61.48 4.27 29.63
CA LEU A 724 61.17 2.90 29.29
C LEU A 724 59.72 2.83 28.83
N GLN A 725 59.51 2.38 27.59
CA GLN A 725 58.16 2.18 27.05
C GLN A 725 57.56 0.92 27.67
N LEU A 726 56.40 1.07 28.29
CA LEU A 726 55.61 -0.03 28.85
C LEU A 726 54.72 -0.60 27.75
N ASN A 727 54.73 -1.92 27.59
CA ASN A 727 53.89 -2.61 26.61
C ASN A 727 52.83 -3.45 27.34
N CYS A 728 51.89 -2.76 27.98
CA CYS A 728 50.80 -3.37 28.73
C CYS A 728 49.76 -3.94 27.75
N LYS A 729 49.50 -5.25 27.80
CA LYS A 729 48.53 -5.89 26.92
C LYS A 729 47.13 -5.89 27.55
N PRO A 730 46.09 -5.47 26.80
CA PRO A 730 44.72 -5.56 27.27
C PRO A 730 44.28 -7.02 27.44
N THR A 731 43.31 -7.26 28.32
CA THR A 731 42.75 -8.60 28.53
C THR A 731 41.72 -8.96 27.46
N PHE A 732 40.94 -7.98 27.00
CA PHE A 732 39.89 -8.15 26.01
C PHE A 732 40.26 -7.45 24.71
N ASP A 733 40.14 -8.16 23.60
CA ASP A 733 40.27 -7.60 22.26
C ASP A 733 38.89 -7.19 21.71
N ILE A 734 38.83 -6.07 21.01
CA ILE A 734 37.62 -5.48 20.43
C ILE A 734 37.87 -5.09 18.98
N ILE A 735 36.80 -4.74 18.26
CA ILE A 735 36.92 -4.22 16.90
C ILE A 735 37.40 -2.77 16.99
N ASP A 736 38.46 -2.44 16.26
CA ASP A 736 39.03 -1.09 16.20
C ASP A 736 38.08 -0.08 15.54
N ASP A 737 38.26 1.19 15.86
CA ASP A 737 37.43 2.29 15.37
C ASP A 737 37.58 2.48 13.86
N GLU A 738 38.81 2.39 13.34
CA GLU A 738 39.09 2.42 11.90
C GLU A 738 38.28 1.35 11.15
N GLN A 739 38.25 0.11 11.65
CA GLN A 739 37.48 -0.96 11.04
C GLN A 739 35.98 -0.67 11.06
N PHE A 740 35.45 -0.15 12.18
CA PHE A 740 34.06 0.23 12.29
C PHE A 740 33.65 1.31 11.29
N PHE A 741 34.42 2.40 11.18
CA PHE A 741 34.08 3.48 10.25
C PHE A 741 34.20 3.04 8.78
N TRP A 742 35.13 2.16 8.44
CA TRP A 742 35.18 1.54 7.11
C TRP A 742 33.98 0.63 6.83
N ASP A 743 33.58 -0.21 7.78
CA ASP A 743 32.41 -1.08 7.67
C ASP A 743 31.12 -0.27 7.54
N TYR A 744 30.94 0.75 8.38
CA TYR A 744 29.78 1.66 8.33
C TYR A 744 29.67 2.36 6.97
N LYS A 745 30.77 2.91 6.46
CA LYS A 745 30.82 3.57 5.15
C LYS A 745 30.51 2.60 4.00
N ALA A 746 31.04 1.38 4.07
CA ALA A 746 30.76 0.34 3.08
C ALA A 746 29.29 -0.12 3.13
N LEU A 747 28.70 -0.24 4.32
CA LEU A 747 27.29 -0.59 4.51
C LEU A 747 26.38 0.52 3.97
N LYS A 748 26.68 1.78 4.26
CA LYS A 748 25.96 2.96 3.73
C LYS A 748 25.96 2.94 2.20
N LYS A 749 27.12 2.66 1.57
CA LYS A 749 27.23 2.52 0.11
C LYS A 749 26.40 1.36 -0.44
N PHE A 750 26.36 0.22 0.25
CA PHE A 750 25.52 -0.91 -0.14
C PHE A 750 24.02 -0.57 -0.05
N CYS A 751 23.59 0.05 1.05
CA CYS A 751 22.21 0.49 1.26
C CYS A 751 21.74 1.49 0.19
N GLN A 752 22.66 2.31 -0.33
CA GLN A 752 22.38 3.28 -1.40
C GLN A 752 22.41 2.69 -2.81
N SER A 753 22.88 1.45 -2.98
CA SER A 753 22.98 0.82 -4.31
C SER A 753 21.61 0.55 -4.93
N GLY A 754 21.45 0.91 -6.21
CA GLY A 754 20.21 0.71 -6.96
C GLY A 754 19.72 -0.74 -6.96
N PRO A 755 20.56 -1.72 -7.36
CA PRO A 755 20.18 -3.14 -7.39
C PRO A 755 19.70 -3.67 -6.04
N ALA A 756 20.42 -3.37 -4.94
CA ALA A 756 20.02 -3.82 -3.61
C ALA A 756 18.69 -3.21 -3.17
N ARG A 757 18.49 -1.90 -3.40
CA ARG A 757 17.24 -1.22 -3.07
C ARG A 757 16.05 -1.82 -3.80
N THR A 758 16.19 -2.14 -5.09
CA THR A 758 15.13 -2.75 -5.90
C THR A 758 14.85 -4.18 -5.48
N PHE A 759 15.90 -4.99 -5.27
CA PHE A 759 15.75 -6.38 -4.81
C PHE A 759 15.05 -6.44 -3.45
N CYS A 760 15.56 -5.70 -2.46
CA CYS A 760 15.02 -5.70 -1.10
C CYS A 760 13.59 -5.11 -1.05
N PHE A 761 13.30 -4.08 -1.85
CA PHE A 761 11.93 -3.57 -2.01
C PHE A 761 10.96 -4.66 -2.45
N ARG A 762 11.33 -5.42 -3.49
CA ARG A 762 10.51 -6.51 -4.01
C ARG A 762 10.32 -7.61 -2.97
N GLN A 763 11.38 -8.07 -2.31
CA GLN A 763 11.27 -9.15 -1.31
C GLN A 763 10.36 -8.74 -0.15
N MET A 764 10.51 -7.54 0.39
CA MET A 764 9.66 -7.07 1.48
C MET A 764 8.18 -6.96 1.08
N HIS A 765 7.88 -6.48 -0.13
CA HIS A 765 6.51 -6.41 -0.60
C HIS A 765 5.91 -7.79 -0.89
N VAL A 766 6.71 -8.72 -1.40
CA VAL A 766 6.30 -10.13 -1.52
C VAL A 766 5.91 -10.69 -0.16
N ARG A 767 6.72 -10.49 0.89
CA ARG A 767 6.40 -10.93 2.26
C ARG A 767 5.09 -10.31 2.78
N SER A 768 4.89 -9.02 2.54
CA SER A 768 3.66 -8.30 2.93
C SER A 768 2.41 -8.90 2.26
N GLU A 769 2.45 -9.11 0.94
CA GLU A 769 1.32 -9.69 0.20
C GLU A 769 1.08 -11.16 0.58
N LEU A 770 2.15 -11.93 0.87
CA LEU A 770 2.03 -13.30 1.37
C LEU A 770 1.36 -13.36 2.74
N PHE A 771 1.71 -12.44 3.66
CA PHE A 771 1.05 -12.37 4.98
C PHE A 771 -0.43 -12.00 4.84
N GLN A 772 -0.76 -11.02 3.98
CA GLN A 772 -2.14 -10.61 3.76
C GLN A 772 -2.97 -11.69 3.06
N LEU A 773 -2.39 -12.46 2.14
CA LEU A 773 -3.03 -13.65 1.55
C LEU A 773 -3.19 -14.77 2.57
N TYR A 774 -2.18 -15.04 3.39
CA TYR A 774 -2.26 -16.03 4.47
C TYR A 774 -3.44 -15.69 5.39
N HIS A 775 -3.53 -14.44 5.84
CA HIS A 775 -4.61 -14.00 6.70
C HIS A 775 -5.97 -14.18 6.02
N LEU A 776 -6.14 -13.75 4.76
CA LEU A 776 -7.40 -13.92 4.02
C LEU A 776 -7.82 -15.39 3.86
N LEU A 777 -6.86 -16.32 3.71
CA LEU A 777 -7.13 -17.75 3.52
C LEU A 777 -7.39 -18.50 4.83
N ASN A 778 -6.84 -18.00 5.94
CA ASN A 778 -6.72 -18.75 7.18
C ASN A 778 -7.32 -18.08 8.42
N GLU A 779 -7.81 -16.84 8.35
CA GLU A 779 -8.40 -16.07 9.46
C GLU A 779 -9.35 -16.93 10.31
N LYS A 780 -10.35 -17.58 9.69
CA LYS A 780 -11.30 -18.45 10.39
C LYS A 780 -10.62 -19.63 11.11
N SER A 781 -9.59 -20.22 10.51
CA SER A 781 -8.88 -21.37 11.10
C SER A 781 -8.00 -20.91 12.28
N GLU A 782 -7.35 -19.76 12.11
CA GLU A 782 -6.52 -19.11 13.13
C GLU A 782 -7.36 -18.69 14.34
N ASP A 783 -8.54 -18.12 14.12
CA ASP A 783 -9.50 -17.77 15.19
C ASP A 783 -10.00 -19.01 15.96
N ILE A 784 -10.27 -20.13 15.25
CA ILE A 784 -10.68 -21.39 15.88
C ILE A 784 -9.55 -21.94 16.76
N GLU A 785 -8.32 -21.95 16.23
CA GLU A 785 -7.16 -22.40 17.00
C GLU A 785 -6.93 -21.49 18.22
N GLN A 786 -6.99 -20.17 18.04
CA GLN A 786 -6.86 -19.19 19.11
C GLN A 786 -7.92 -19.38 20.21
N THR A 787 -9.18 -19.57 19.83
CA THR A 787 -10.29 -19.80 20.79
C THR A 787 -10.14 -21.13 21.54
N ALA A 788 -9.43 -22.11 20.96
CA ALA A 788 -9.14 -23.38 21.61
C ALA A 788 -7.99 -23.29 22.64
N LEU A 789 -7.18 -22.22 22.62
CA LEU A 789 -6.13 -21.99 23.60
C LEU A 789 -6.72 -21.64 24.96
N LYS A 790 -5.99 -21.99 26.04
CA LYS A 790 -6.46 -21.80 27.42
C LYS A 790 -6.25 -20.40 27.97
N THR A 791 -5.32 -19.66 27.38
CA THR A 791 -4.86 -18.35 27.86
C THR A 791 -5.33 -17.26 26.93
N ASP A 792 -5.98 -16.24 27.47
CA ASP A 792 -6.39 -15.05 26.74
C ASP A 792 -5.28 -14.00 26.70
N PHE A 793 -5.43 -13.01 25.81
CA PHE A 793 -4.50 -11.89 25.69
C PHE A 793 -4.26 -11.12 26.99
N GLU A 794 -5.22 -11.06 27.93
CA GLU A 794 -5.01 -10.38 29.22
C GLU A 794 -4.03 -11.12 30.14
N GLN A 795 -3.91 -12.44 29.97
CA GLN A 795 -3.10 -13.33 30.82
C GLN A 795 -1.65 -13.46 30.36
N ILE A 796 -1.36 -13.11 29.10
CA ILE A 796 0.01 -13.20 28.56
C ILE A 796 0.88 -12.06 29.09
N THR A 797 2.15 -12.35 29.34
CA THR A 797 3.10 -11.35 29.81
C THR A 797 3.46 -10.36 28.70
N LYS A 798 3.42 -9.06 29.02
CA LYS A 798 3.79 -7.96 28.12
C LYS A 798 4.85 -7.12 28.80
N VAL A 799 5.91 -6.80 28.08
CA VAL A 799 6.98 -5.94 28.59
C VAL A 799 6.88 -4.57 27.93
N ASP A 800 6.76 -3.52 28.72
CA ASP A 800 7.05 -2.16 28.24
C ASP A 800 8.55 -1.99 28.11
N THR A 801 9.04 -2.24 26.90
CA THR A 801 10.48 -2.31 26.60
C THR A 801 11.13 -0.94 26.43
N HIS A 802 10.33 0.13 26.43
CA HIS A 802 10.81 1.49 26.32
C HIS A 802 9.89 2.45 27.08
N VAL A 803 10.30 2.82 28.30
CA VAL A 803 9.65 3.87 29.08
C VAL A 803 10.67 4.65 29.91
N HIS A 804 10.61 5.98 29.88
CA HIS A 804 11.45 6.83 30.72
C HIS A 804 10.91 6.88 32.16
N ALA A 805 11.77 6.57 33.15
CA ALA A 805 11.36 6.48 34.55
C ALA A 805 10.70 7.79 35.03
N ASN A 806 11.33 8.93 34.74
CA ASN A 806 10.85 10.26 35.12
C ASN A 806 9.56 10.73 34.42
N ARG A 807 9.02 9.94 33.50
CA ARG A 807 7.81 10.26 32.71
C ARG A 807 6.83 9.08 32.62
N SER A 808 7.01 8.07 33.48
CA SER A 808 6.32 6.77 33.41
C SER A 808 4.91 6.74 34.03
N PHE A 809 4.43 7.88 34.56
CA PHE A 809 3.19 7.99 35.32
C PHE A 809 2.23 9.00 34.70
N HIS A 810 0.96 8.94 35.10
CA HIS A 810 -0.09 9.81 34.59
C HIS A 810 0.02 11.24 35.18
N PRO A 811 -0.32 12.32 34.44
CA PRO A 811 -0.26 13.70 34.92
C PRO A 811 -0.96 13.97 36.26
N THR A 812 -2.08 13.29 36.51
CA THR A 812 -2.82 13.43 37.79
C THR A 812 -2.00 12.95 38.96
N ASP A 813 -1.21 11.90 38.78
CA ASP A 813 -0.44 11.30 39.86
C ASP A 813 0.70 12.24 40.29
N LEU A 814 1.34 12.89 39.31
CA LEU A 814 2.32 13.95 39.56
C LEU A 814 1.68 15.13 40.31
N LEU A 815 0.51 15.58 39.87
CA LEU A 815 -0.21 16.69 40.51
C LEU A 815 -0.58 16.37 41.97
N GLU A 816 -1.13 15.17 42.21
CA GLU A 816 -1.52 14.71 43.55
C GLU A 816 -0.32 14.66 44.50
N ILE A 817 0.85 14.20 44.03
CA ILE A 817 2.06 14.17 44.86
C ILE A 817 2.59 15.57 45.17
N ILE A 818 2.60 16.46 44.18
CA ILE A 818 3.02 17.85 44.40
C ILE A 818 2.14 18.51 45.46
N GLN A 819 0.81 18.34 45.36
CA GLN A 819 -0.14 18.87 46.34
C GLN A 819 0.07 18.25 47.73
N ARG A 820 0.18 16.92 47.80
CA ARG A 820 0.41 16.19 49.07
C ARG A 820 1.71 16.62 49.76
N LYS A 821 2.78 16.87 49.01
CA LYS A 821 4.07 17.32 49.56
C LYS A 821 4.01 18.76 50.06
N LEU A 822 3.33 19.65 49.35
CA LEU A 822 3.06 21.01 49.82
C LEU A 822 2.24 21.02 51.11
N GLU A 823 1.26 20.12 51.26
CA GLU A 823 0.45 20.03 52.47
C GLU A 823 1.20 19.44 53.68
N LYS A 824 2.00 18.39 53.46
CA LYS A 824 2.64 17.64 54.55
C LYS A 824 4.00 18.21 54.98
N GLU A 825 4.77 18.75 54.04
CA GLU A 825 6.18 19.13 54.26
C GLU A 825 6.50 20.54 53.72
N PRO A 826 5.68 21.58 53.98
CA PRO A 826 5.86 22.91 53.38
C PRO A 826 7.18 23.59 53.76
N THR A 827 7.72 23.30 54.95
CA THR A 827 8.94 23.90 55.49
C THR A 827 10.22 23.11 55.16
N ARG A 828 10.11 22.02 54.39
CA ARG A 828 11.27 21.23 53.97
C ARG A 828 12.17 22.06 53.06
N ILE A 829 13.45 22.16 53.39
CA ILE A 829 14.46 22.77 52.51
C ILE A 829 14.64 21.84 51.30
N VAL A 830 14.37 22.38 50.11
CA VAL A 830 14.45 21.64 48.84
C VAL A 830 15.55 22.18 47.91
N ARG A 831 16.06 23.38 48.18
CA ARG A 831 17.20 23.97 47.48
C ARG A 831 18.13 24.65 48.46
N LYS A 832 19.43 24.36 48.37
CA LYS A 832 20.45 25.04 49.18
C LYS A 832 20.74 26.44 48.66
N GLU A 833 20.78 26.57 47.34
CA GLU A 833 21.00 27.84 46.65
C GLU A 833 20.07 27.91 45.43
N LEU A 834 19.40 29.04 45.26
CA LEU A 834 18.52 29.30 44.13
C LEU A 834 18.78 30.70 43.61
N GLU A 835 19.34 30.80 42.41
CA GLU A 835 19.36 32.06 41.67
C GLU A 835 18.06 32.24 40.89
N LEU A 836 17.38 33.36 41.13
CA LEU A 836 16.15 33.71 40.42
C LEU A 836 16.11 35.23 40.16
N ASN A 837 16.02 35.63 38.90
CA ASN A 837 16.04 37.03 38.45
C ASN A 837 17.25 37.84 38.98
N GLY A 838 18.44 37.24 39.02
CA GLY A 838 19.67 37.87 39.50
C GLY A 838 19.78 38.06 41.02
N LYS A 839 18.89 37.42 41.80
CA LYS A 839 18.98 37.33 43.26
C LYS A 839 19.22 35.90 43.69
N ILE A 840 20.16 35.71 44.62
CA ILE A 840 20.49 34.40 45.20
C ILE A 840 19.73 34.25 46.51
N TYR A 841 18.94 33.18 46.61
CA TYR A 841 18.24 32.75 47.81
C TYR A 841 18.92 31.50 48.36
N TYR A 842 19.09 31.43 49.69
CA TYR A 842 19.69 30.28 50.37
C TYR A 842 18.64 29.52 51.17
N ASP A 843 18.81 28.20 51.27
CA ASP A 843 17.96 27.29 52.06
C ASP A 843 16.45 27.48 51.79
N VAL A 844 16.08 27.45 50.51
CA VAL A 844 14.71 27.68 50.06
C VAL A 844 13.83 26.48 50.43
N THR A 845 12.77 26.75 51.20
CA THR A 845 11.75 25.76 51.55
C THR A 845 10.80 25.46 50.38
N LEU A 846 10.13 24.31 50.41
CA LEU A 846 9.18 23.92 49.37
C LEU A 846 8.08 24.98 49.15
N GLN A 847 7.49 25.50 50.23
CA GLN A 847 6.49 26.57 50.13
C GLN A 847 7.08 27.85 49.53
N GLN A 848 8.25 28.28 50.00
CA GLN A 848 8.93 29.46 49.46
C GLN A 848 9.28 29.30 47.98
N LEU A 849 9.63 28.10 47.52
CA LEU A 849 9.90 27.84 46.11
C LEU A 849 8.66 28.07 45.25
N PHE A 850 7.49 27.56 45.66
CA PHE A 850 6.23 27.78 44.94
C PHE A 850 5.77 29.23 44.97
N ASP A 851 5.97 29.92 46.10
CA ASP A 851 5.66 31.35 46.25
C ASP A 851 6.56 32.22 45.35
N LEU A 852 7.87 31.92 45.28
CA LEU A 852 8.85 32.61 44.43
C LEU A 852 8.59 32.39 42.93
N LEU A 853 8.07 31.22 42.55
CA LEU A 853 7.69 30.89 41.18
C LEU A 853 6.28 31.39 40.80
N GLU A 854 5.58 32.04 41.75
CA GLU A 854 4.23 32.61 41.59
C GLU A 854 3.15 31.58 41.19
N ILE A 855 3.31 30.30 41.56
CA ILE A 855 2.36 29.24 41.20
C ILE A 855 1.23 29.17 42.23
N LYS A 856 0.03 29.59 41.82
CA LYS A 856 -1.17 29.61 42.69
C LYS A 856 -2.25 28.61 42.29
N GLN A 857 -2.18 28.05 41.08
CA GLN A 857 -3.20 27.14 40.55
C GLN A 857 -2.63 25.73 40.40
N PHE A 858 -3.29 24.76 41.04
CA PHE A 858 -2.89 23.34 41.03
C PHE A 858 -3.97 22.50 40.35
N ASN A 859 -3.99 22.52 39.02
CA ASN A 859 -4.86 21.68 38.21
C ASN A 859 -4.08 21.11 37.01
N ILE A 860 -4.65 20.15 36.28
CA ILE A 860 -3.97 19.47 35.17
C ILE A 860 -3.59 20.47 34.05
N HIS A 861 -4.43 21.48 33.81
CA HIS A 861 -4.17 22.48 32.78
C HIS A 861 -2.98 23.37 33.16
N SER A 862 -2.90 23.82 34.41
CA SER A 862 -1.77 24.62 34.91
C SER A 862 -0.48 23.82 35.01
N LEU A 863 -0.55 22.49 35.21
CA LEU A 863 0.61 21.60 35.17
C LEU A 863 1.32 21.64 33.80
N ASN A 864 0.58 21.86 32.71
CA ASN A 864 1.08 22.12 31.35
C ASN A 864 2.04 21.05 30.79
N VAL A 865 1.83 19.77 31.15
CA VAL A 865 2.70 18.66 30.71
C VAL A 865 2.17 17.90 29.50
N GLN A 866 0.92 18.08 29.08
CA GLN A 866 0.39 17.36 27.92
C GLN A 866 1.01 17.84 26.60
N ALA A 867 1.29 16.89 25.70
CA ALA A 867 1.85 17.16 24.39
C ALA A 867 0.92 18.04 23.55
N ASP A 868 1.50 18.99 22.81
CA ASP A 868 0.80 19.85 21.87
C ASP A 868 1.46 19.75 20.49
N PRO A 869 0.81 19.10 19.51
CA PRO A 869 1.37 18.93 18.17
C PRO A 869 1.68 20.26 17.47
N SER A 870 1.06 21.38 17.85
CA SER A 870 1.35 22.68 17.23
C SER A 870 2.77 23.20 17.55
N LEU A 871 3.43 22.64 18.57
CA LEU A 871 4.73 23.09 19.07
C LEU A 871 5.93 22.33 18.49
N ILE A 872 5.71 21.32 17.64
CA ILE A 872 6.78 20.45 17.10
C ILE A 872 7.82 21.23 16.28
N SER A 873 7.39 22.25 15.53
CA SER A 873 8.29 23.11 14.75
C SER A 873 9.11 24.09 15.60
N ARG A 874 8.82 24.16 16.90
CA ARG A 874 9.44 25.02 17.90
C ARG A 874 9.85 24.19 19.10
N PHE A 875 10.91 23.40 18.93
CA PHE A 875 11.44 22.48 19.95
C PHE A 875 11.75 23.19 21.29
N ASP A 876 12.13 24.47 21.23
CA ASP A 876 12.28 25.35 22.38
C ASP A 876 10.99 25.50 23.22
N LEU A 877 9.84 25.59 22.55
CA LEU A 877 8.52 25.64 23.20
C LEU A 877 8.05 24.26 23.66
N TRP A 878 8.42 23.20 22.96
CA TRP A 878 8.14 21.83 23.37
C TRP A 878 8.93 21.45 24.64
N LEU A 879 10.17 21.93 24.80
CA LEU A 879 10.94 21.74 26.03
C LEU A 879 10.21 22.25 27.28
N ASN A 880 9.41 23.32 27.15
CA ASN A 880 8.61 23.84 28.27
C ASN A 880 7.52 22.86 28.74
N LYS A 881 7.08 21.92 27.90
CA LYS A 881 6.12 20.87 28.28
C LYS A 881 6.74 19.79 29.18
N TYR A 882 8.08 19.69 29.21
CA TYR A 882 8.76 18.87 30.22
C TYR A 882 8.81 19.51 31.59
N TYR A 883 8.45 20.78 31.71
CA TYR A 883 8.55 21.52 32.95
C TYR A 883 7.17 21.55 33.61
N PRO A 884 6.99 20.91 34.79
CA PRO A 884 5.77 21.07 35.57
C PRO A 884 5.51 22.56 35.81
N PHE A 885 4.31 23.02 35.46
CA PHE A 885 3.91 24.44 35.52
C PHE A 885 4.77 25.39 34.65
N GLY A 886 5.48 24.85 33.66
CA GLY A 886 6.42 25.62 32.82
C GLY A 886 7.72 26.01 33.53
N GLN A 887 8.02 25.46 34.72
CA GLN A 887 9.17 25.84 35.54
C GLN A 887 10.27 24.76 35.57
N LEU A 888 11.44 25.06 34.99
CA LEU A 888 12.61 24.16 34.99
C LEU A 888 13.00 23.72 36.41
N LYS A 889 12.91 24.62 37.39
CA LYS A 889 13.27 24.34 38.78
C LYS A 889 12.39 23.27 39.43
N LEU A 890 11.12 23.17 39.02
CA LEU A 890 10.22 22.11 39.48
C LEU A 890 10.48 20.78 38.79
N LYS A 891 10.88 20.78 37.50
CA LYS A 891 11.38 19.58 36.83
C LYS A 891 12.61 19.03 37.54
N GLU A 892 13.58 19.89 37.86
CA GLU A 892 14.78 19.52 38.63
C GLU A 892 14.45 19.01 40.06
N LEU A 893 13.32 19.40 40.64
CA LEU A 893 12.94 18.96 41.98
C LEU A 893 12.19 17.63 41.97
N PHE A 894 11.18 17.49 41.10
CA PHE A 894 10.25 16.35 41.12
C PHE A 894 10.59 15.25 40.11
N LEU A 895 11.33 15.54 39.04
CA LEU A 895 11.52 14.65 37.88
C LEU A 895 12.99 14.28 37.62
N THR A 896 13.92 14.64 38.51
CA THR A 896 15.34 14.29 38.39
C THR A 896 15.91 13.77 39.71
N ILE A 897 16.88 12.87 39.64
CA ILE A 897 17.57 12.35 40.83
C ILE A 897 18.69 13.30 41.29
N ASN A 898 19.37 13.94 40.34
CA ASN A 898 20.49 14.85 40.63
C ASN A 898 19.96 16.22 41.10
N ASN A 899 19.53 16.30 42.36
CA ASN A 899 19.12 17.54 43.00
C ASN A 899 19.53 17.57 44.48
N ASP A 900 19.29 18.68 45.17
CA ASP A 900 19.72 18.91 46.56
C ASP A 900 19.08 17.96 47.59
N ILE A 901 17.98 17.28 47.23
CA ILE A 901 17.32 16.25 48.03
C ILE A 901 17.58 14.83 47.50
N HIS A 902 18.56 14.69 46.60
CA HIS A 902 18.96 13.43 45.99
C HIS A 902 17.79 12.63 45.39
N GLY A 903 16.81 13.28 44.76
CA GLY A 903 15.75 12.58 44.04
C GLY A 903 14.68 11.90 44.89
N GLU A 904 14.63 12.18 46.20
CA GLU A 904 13.65 11.65 47.16
C GLU A 904 12.21 11.69 46.62
N TYR A 905 11.76 12.83 46.07
CA TYR A 905 10.40 12.98 45.54
C TYR A 905 10.12 12.14 44.29
N LEU A 906 11.10 11.97 43.39
CA LEU A 906 10.92 11.12 42.21
C LEU A 906 10.82 9.65 42.62
N CYS A 907 11.67 9.21 43.55
CA CYS A 907 11.64 7.83 44.04
C CYS A 907 10.34 7.51 44.78
N GLU A 908 9.84 8.43 45.61
CA GLU A 908 8.51 8.29 46.25
C GLU A 908 7.37 8.25 45.23
N LEU A 909 7.45 9.10 44.18
CA LEU A 909 6.46 9.11 43.11
C LEU A 909 6.42 7.78 42.37
N LEU A 910 7.57 7.28 41.94
CA LEU A 910 7.67 5.96 41.29
C LEU A 910 7.14 4.84 42.18
N LYS A 911 7.54 4.82 43.45
CA LYS A 911 7.10 3.80 44.41
C LYS A 911 5.58 3.80 44.58
N SER A 912 5.01 4.95 44.93
CA SER A 912 3.61 5.07 45.33
C SER A 912 2.61 4.96 44.18
N THR A 913 3.05 5.22 42.94
CA THR A 913 2.15 5.26 41.78
C THR A 913 2.42 4.11 40.83
N VAL A 914 3.67 3.91 40.42
CA VAL A 914 4.02 2.98 39.36
C VAL A 914 4.22 1.57 39.92
N PHE A 915 5.09 1.41 40.93
CA PHE A 915 5.44 0.10 41.47
C PHE A 915 4.27 -0.57 42.23
N GLU A 916 3.51 0.20 43.01
CA GLU A 916 2.29 -0.34 43.64
C GLU A 916 1.23 -0.79 42.62
N ARG A 917 1.16 -0.16 41.44
CA ARG A 917 0.28 -0.64 40.35
C ARG A 917 0.80 -1.90 39.68
N LEU A 918 2.11 -2.00 39.44
CA LEU A 918 2.72 -3.21 38.85
C LEU A 918 2.51 -4.46 39.72
N LYS A 919 2.39 -4.31 41.05
CA LYS A 919 2.04 -5.42 41.94
C LYS A 919 0.63 -5.96 41.71
N VAL A 920 -0.29 -5.13 41.21
CA VAL A 920 -1.66 -5.53 40.86
C VAL A 920 -1.69 -6.09 39.43
N LEU A 921 -0.90 -5.53 38.52
CA LEU A 921 -0.82 -5.92 37.11
C LEU A 921 0.27 -6.99 36.90
N GLU A 922 0.02 -8.21 37.38
CA GLU A 922 1.01 -9.31 37.37
C GLU A 922 1.62 -9.62 35.99
N THR A 923 0.87 -9.37 34.90
CA THR A 923 1.25 -9.67 33.52
C THR A 923 2.04 -8.55 32.84
N ILE A 924 2.07 -7.34 33.39
CA ILE A 924 2.81 -6.21 32.81
C ILE A 924 4.17 -6.08 33.50
N LYS A 925 5.22 -5.99 32.70
CA LYS A 925 6.61 -5.81 33.12
C LYS A 925 7.19 -4.58 32.46
N THR A 926 8.22 -3.97 33.04
CA THR A 926 8.70 -2.66 32.57
C THR A 926 10.20 -2.55 32.58
N GLU A 927 10.75 -1.90 31.55
CA GLU A 927 12.17 -1.55 31.46
C GLU A 927 12.35 -0.03 31.57
N TYR A 928 12.70 0.43 32.77
CA TYR A 928 12.78 1.86 33.05
C TYR A 928 14.12 2.46 32.62
N ARG A 929 14.05 3.54 31.83
CA ARG A 929 15.23 4.31 31.42
C ARG A 929 15.54 5.44 32.41
N PHE A 930 16.80 5.48 32.85
CA PHE A 930 17.37 6.61 33.59
C PHE A 930 18.45 7.30 32.78
N ASN A 931 18.39 8.62 32.69
CA ASN A 931 19.28 9.42 31.85
C ASN A 931 20.57 9.75 32.59
N CYS A 932 21.71 9.22 32.14
CA CYS A 932 23.03 9.45 32.74
C CYS A 932 23.69 10.60 32.03
N SER A 933 23.68 11.77 32.66
CA SER A 933 24.15 12.99 32.05
C SER A 933 25.63 12.95 31.70
N GLY A 934 26.43 12.12 32.38
CA GLY A 934 27.88 12.03 32.17
C GLY A 934 28.63 13.27 32.68
N MET A 935 27.93 14.13 33.44
CA MET A 935 28.46 15.39 33.99
C MET A 935 29.47 15.13 35.10
N GLU A 936 29.14 14.22 36.03
CA GLU A 936 29.95 13.91 37.21
C GLU A 936 30.19 12.40 37.35
N LEU A 937 31.29 12.03 38.00
CA LEU A 937 31.69 10.62 38.16
C LEU A 937 30.76 9.84 39.11
N ASN A 938 30.22 10.48 40.15
CA ASN A 938 29.44 9.79 41.20
C ASN A 938 27.94 9.69 40.88
N GLU A 939 27.50 10.19 39.72
CA GLU A 939 26.09 10.27 39.33
C GLU A 939 25.35 8.92 39.46
N MET A 940 25.94 7.83 38.93
CA MET A 940 25.32 6.50 39.02
C MET A 940 25.29 5.94 40.44
N GLU A 941 26.29 6.26 41.27
CA GLU A 941 26.34 5.83 42.67
C GLU A 941 25.20 6.48 43.47
N ASP A 942 24.98 7.78 43.25
CA ASP A 942 23.89 8.53 43.89
C ASP A 942 22.51 7.96 43.52
N TRP A 943 22.32 7.60 42.25
CA TRP A 943 21.09 6.92 41.83
C TRP A 943 20.92 5.58 42.51
N ALA A 944 21.97 4.76 42.52
CA ALA A 944 21.91 3.42 43.07
C ALA A 944 21.58 3.46 44.57
N ASN A 945 22.16 4.41 45.31
CA ASN A 945 21.85 4.63 46.71
C ASN A 945 20.35 4.89 46.93
N GLN A 946 19.77 5.81 46.16
CA GLN A 946 18.36 6.19 46.29
C GLN A 946 17.40 5.10 45.83
N ILE A 947 17.69 4.47 44.69
CA ILE A 947 16.87 3.37 44.14
C ILE A 947 16.84 2.17 45.10
N VAL A 948 17.98 1.82 45.70
CA VAL A 948 18.07 0.72 46.68
C VAL A 948 17.39 1.08 47.99
N GLU A 949 17.57 2.30 48.50
CA GLU A 949 16.97 2.77 49.75
C GLU A 949 15.44 2.80 49.69
N TYR A 950 14.87 3.28 48.58
CA TYR A 950 13.43 3.31 48.37
C TYR A 950 12.83 1.95 48.01
N GLY A 951 13.66 0.94 47.72
CA GLY A 951 13.22 -0.42 47.39
C GLY A 951 12.60 -0.53 46.00
N LEU A 952 13.16 0.17 45.02
CA LEU A 952 12.68 0.19 43.63
C LEU A 952 13.29 -0.93 42.75
N ILE A 953 13.96 -1.90 43.37
CA ILE A 953 14.50 -3.08 42.67
C ILE A 953 13.56 -4.26 42.94
N GLU A 954 12.68 -4.55 41.97
CA GLU A 954 11.77 -5.70 41.96
C GLU A 954 12.03 -6.56 40.71
N PRO A 955 13.02 -7.48 40.72
CA PRO A 955 13.47 -8.21 39.52
C PRO A 955 12.37 -9.02 38.79
N ASP A 956 11.30 -9.39 39.50
CA ASP A 956 10.12 -10.05 38.93
C ASP A 956 9.22 -9.11 38.11
N ASN A 957 9.34 -7.79 38.28
CA ASN A 957 8.45 -6.77 37.72
C ASN A 957 9.20 -5.75 36.84
N ASN A 958 10.40 -5.33 37.23
CA ASN A 958 11.13 -4.28 36.54
C ASN A 958 12.61 -4.59 36.31
N SER A 959 13.10 -4.09 35.18
CA SER A 959 14.52 -3.98 34.84
C SER A 959 14.87 -2.52 34.57
N TYR A 960 16.14 -2.17 34.65
CA TYR A 960 16.64 -0.83 34.35
C TYR A 960 17.49 -0.79 33.08
N VAL A 961 17.43 0.35 32.41
CA VAL A 961 18.22 0.68 31.23
C VAL A 961 18.91 2.03 31.48
N ILE A 962 20.23 2.06 31.32
CA ILE A 962 21.01 3.29 31.46
C ILE A 962 21.00 4.02 30.12
N CYS A 963 20.31 5.14 30.07
CA CYS A 963 20.16 5.94 28.86
C CYS A 963 21.20 7.07 28.85
N ILE A 964 22.02 7.14 27.82
CA ILE A 964 23.10 8.13 27.69
C ILE A 964 22.65 9.18 26.64
N PRO A 965 22.21 10.37 27.07
CA PRO A 965 21.87 11.45 26.16
C PRO A 965 23.12 12.03 25.50
N ARG A 966 23.03 12.34 24.20
CA ARG A 966 24.09 12.99 23.41
C ARG A 966 24.19 14.49 23.70
N ILE A 967 24.65 14.85 24.91
CA ILE A 967 24.69 16.24 25.41
C ILE A 967 26.10 16.74 25.76
N TYR A 968 27.14 16.13 25.19
CA TYR A 968 28.54 16.51 25.44
C TYR A 968 28.80 18.01 25.20
N SER A 969 28.29 18.58 24.10
CA SER A 969 28.52 20.00 23.75
C SER A 969 28.09 20.94 24.87
N ARG A 970 26.93 20.69 25.47
CA ARG A 970 26.40 21.48 26.57
C ARG A 970 27.31 21.46 27.79
N TRP A 971 27.77 20.28 28.21
CA TRP A 971 28.65 20.17 29.39
C TRP A 971 30.04 20.73 29.14
N LYS A 972 30.47 20.71 27.88
CA LYS A 972 31.71 21.33 27.43
C LYS A 972 31.63 22.86 27.50
N GLU A 973 30.55 23.45 26.98
CA GLU A 973 30.28 24.90 27.06
C GLU A 973 30.17 25.40 28.51
N GLU A 974 29.52 24.64 29.38
CA GLU A 974 29.36 24.96 30.81
C GLU A 974 30.65 24.68 31.63
N GLY A 975 31.66 24.03 31.05
CA GLY A 975 32.98 23.82 31.66
C GLY A 975 33.08 22.65 32.64
N TYR A 976 32.08 21.75 32.68
CA TYR A 976 32.10 20.56 33.54
C TYR A 976 33.06 19.47 33.03
N ILE A 977 33.24 19.39 31.72
CA ILE A 977 34.11 18.39 31.07
C ILE A 977 35.05 19.05 30.06
N ASN A 978 36.24 18.49 29.91
CA ASN A 978 37.27 19.03 29.02
C ASN A 978 37.31 18.36 27.64
N ASN A 979 36.94 17.09 27.52
CA ASN A 979 36.99 16.35 26.26
C ASN A 979 36.02 15.17 26.32
N PHE A 980 35.81 14.51 25.18
CA PHE A 980 34.88 13.39 25.10
C PHE A 980 35.33 12.16 25.93
N SER A 981 36.63 11.97 26.12
CA SER A 981 37.20 10.93 27.00
C SER A 981 36.74 11.08 28.46
N GLU A 982 36.67 12.32 28.98
CA GLU A 982 36.14 12.59 30.34
C GLU A 982 34.64 12.27 30.47
N PHE A 983 33.86 12.54 29.43
CA PHE A 983 32.44 12.17 29.37
C PHE A 983 32.25 10.65 29.44
N LEU A 984 32.99 9.88 28.63
CA LEU A 984 32.98 8.42 28.67
C LEU A 984 33.48 7.87 30.01
N ARG A 985 34.49 8.52 30.61
CA ARG A 985 35.01 8.16 31.94
C ARG A 985 33.93 8.26 33.01
N ASN A 986 33.21 9.37 33.06
CA ASN A 986 32.19 9.60 34.08
C ASN A 986 31.05 8.56 34.01
N ILE A 987 30.80 7.99 32.83
CA ILE A 987 29.78 6.95 32.61
C ILE A 987 30.29 5.56 32.97
N PHE A 988 31.42 5.14 32.39
CA PHE A 988 31.84 3.73 32.45
C PHE A 988 32.74 3.40 33.65
N LYS A 989 33.53 4.35 34.15
CA LYS A 989 34.44 4.09 35.28
C LYS A 989 33.70 3.54 36.51
N PRO A 990 32.56 4.12 36.96
CA PRO A 990 31.82 3.58 38.11
C PRO A 990 31.32 2.14 37.85
N CYS A 991 30.92 1.83 36.62
CA CYS A 991 30.46 0.49 36.25
C CYS A 991 31.58 -0.55 36.34
N PHE A 992 32.79 -0.19 35.88
CA PHE A 992 33.97 -1.06 35.98
C PHE A 992 34.45 -1.21 37.43
N GLU A 993 34.51 -0.11 38.20
CA GLU A 993 34.91 -0.12 39.60
C GLU A 993 33.96 -0.94 40.47
N ALA A 994 32.64 -0.79 40.32
CA ALA A 994 31.66 -1.62 41.01
C ALA A 994 31.71 -3.10 40.60
N THR A 995 32.23 -3.40 39.40
CA THR A 995 32.45 -4.78 38.95
C THR A 995 33.71 -5.39 39.55
N LEU A 996 34.80 -4.62 39.65
CA LEU A 996 36.08 -5.06 40.22
C LEU A 996 36.04 -5.12 41.75
N HIS A 997 35.40 -4.14 42.38
CA HIS A 997 35.33 -3.95 43.83
C HIS A 997 33.88 -3.76 44.31
N PRO A 998 33.03 -4.80 44.22
CA PRO A 998 31.61 -4.69 44.60
C PRO A 998 31.40 -4.37 46.09
N GLU A 999 32.37 -4.68 46.96
CA GLU A 999 32.30 -4.34 48.39
C GLU A 999 32.48 -2.84 48.67
N GLN A 1000 33.17 -2.12 47.78
CA GLN A 1000 33.35 -0.67 47.90
C GLN A 1000 32.13 0.10 47.39
N HIS A 1001 31.37 -0.51 46.46
CA HIS A 1001 30.20 0.07 45.80
C HIS A 1001 28.97 -0.85 45.89
N PRO A 1002 28.50 -1.20 47.10
CA PRO A 1002 27.50 -2.26 47.29
C PRO A 1002 26.14 -1.95 46.66
N ASN A 1003 25.68 -0.70 46.75
CA ASN A 1003 24.39 -0.29 46.19
C ASN A 1003 24.45 -0.22 44.66
N LEU A 1004 25.54 0.32 44.10
CA LEU A 1004 25.76 0.34 42.65
C LEU A 1004 25.88 -1.08 42.08
N ALA A 1005 26.62 -1.98 42.74
CA ALA A 1005 26.69 -3.38 42.33
C ALA A 1005 25.31 -4.05 42.33
N LYS A 1006 24.48 -3.77 43.34
CA LYS A 1006 23.09 -4.26 43.40
C LYS A 1006 22.21 -3.66 42.31
N PHE A 1007 22.31 -2.36 42.03
CA PHE A 1007 21.58 -1.72 40.93
C PHE A 1007 21.98 -2.30 39.58
N LEU A 1008 23.28 -2.45 39.32
CA LEU A 1008 23.80 -3.04 38.08
C LEU A 1008 23.36 -4.50 37.89
N SER A 1009 23.09 -5.24 38.98
CA SER A 1009 22.54 -6.59 38.88
C SER A 1009 21.10 -6.65 38.35
N ASN A 1010 20.34 -5.56 38.47
CA ASN A 1010 18.99 -5.39 37.92
C ASN A 1010 18.95 -4.50 36.67
N CYS A 1011 20.11 -4.08 36.16
CA CYS A 1011 20.24 -3.34 34.92
C CYS A 1011 20.51 -4.33 33.78
N GLY A 1012 19.73 -4.24 32.70
CA GLY A 1012 19.82 -5.18 31.60
C GLY A 1012 20.36 -4.57 30.30
N ALA A 1013 20.37 -3.24 30.15
CA ALA A 1013 20.82 -2.63 28.91
C ALA A 1013 21.39 -1.21 29.08
N PHE A 1014 22.17 -0.80 28.09
CA PHE A 1014 22.53 0.59 27.82
C PHE A 1014 21.80 1.10 26.57
N ASP A 1015 21.48 2.38 26.59
CA ASP A 1015 20.79 3.08 25.52
C ASP A 1015 21.52 4.40 25.24
N CYS A 1016 21.40 4.90 24.02
CA CYS A 1016 21.91 6.20 23.60
C CYS A 1016 20.73 7.02 23.05
N ALA A 1017 20.37 8.08 23.75
CA ALA A 1017 19.30 8.99 23.33
C ALA A 1017 19.87 10.22 22.64
N SER A 1018 19.16 10.73 21.62
CA SER A 1018 19.63 11.88 20.86
C SER A 1018 18.53 12.71 20.25
N GLU A 1019 18.81 13.99 20.02
CA GLU A 1019 18.01 14.83 19.13
C GLU A 1019 18.35 14.47 17.68
N GLU A 1020 17.61 13.51 17.11
CA GLU A 1020 17.93 12.96 15.79
C GLU A 1020 17.75 13.97 14.63
N LEU A 1021 17.09 15.10 14.85
CA LEU A 1021 16.85 16.12 13.81
C LEU A 1021 18.08 16.99 13.49
N LEU A 1022 19.13 16.94 14.31
CA LEU A 1022 20.33 17.74 14.10
C LEU A 1022 21.11 17.22 12.89
N HIS A 1023 21.66 18.14 12.10
CA HIS A 1023 22.58 17.77 11.01
C HIS A 1023 23.96 17.50 11.59
N GLU A 1024 24.58 16.41 11.17
CA GLU A 1024 25.85 15.93 11.69
C GLU A 1024 26.82 15.67 10.52
N GLU A 1025 28.10 16.03 10.70
CA GLU A 1025 29.14 15.79 9.69
C GLU A 1025 29.62 14.33 9.74
N GLU A 1026 29.87 13.75 8.56
CA GLU A 1026 30.34 12.38 8.42
C GLU A 1026 31.85 12.28 8.72
N ILE A 1027 32.25 11.27 9.49
CA ILE A 1027 33.66 11.03 9.83
C ILE A 1027 34.41 10.41 8.66
N ASP A 1028 35.59 10.96 8.31
CA ASP A 1028 36.52 10.31 7.39
C ASP A 1028 37.30 9.20 8.12
N PRO A 1029 37.17 7.92 7.72
CA PRO A 1029 37.89 6.82 8.36
C PRO A 1029 39.42 6.98 8.36
N ARG A 1030 39.98 7.82 7.48
CA ARG A 1030 41.43 8.08 7.40
C ARG A 1030 41.95 9.04 8.46
N ASN A 1031 41.07 9.79 9.13
CA ASN A 1031 41.44 10.80 10.11
C ASN A 1031 40.41 10.84 11.24
N ILE A 1032 40.38 9.77 12.03
CA ILE A 1032 39.49 9.64 13.18
C ILE A 1032 40.13 10.39 14.35
N ILE A 1033 39.43 11.39 14.88
CA ILE A 1033 39.85 12.11 16.09
C ILE A 1033 39.57 11.22 17.29
N THR A 1034 40.59 10.96 18.10
CA THR A 1034 40.43 10.15 19.32
C THR A 1034 39.59 10.89 20.38
N PRO A 1035 38.86 10.20 21.28
CA PRO A 1035 38.05 10.84 22.33
C PRO A 1035 38.87 11.77 23.23
N ASP A 1036 40.16 11.47 23.36
CA ASP A 1036 41.15 12.23 24.10
C ASP A 1036 41.51 13.56 23.45
N GLU A 1037 41.38 13.65 22.13
CA GLU A 1037 41.70 14.82 21.30
C GLU A 1037 40.44 15.58 20.88
N TRP A 1038 39.25 14.98 21.04
CA TRP A 1038 37.96 15.63 20.83
C TRP A 1038 37.69 16.67 21.92
N ASN A 1039 38.21 17.87 21.70
CA ASN A 1039 38.14 19.04 22.58
C ASN A 1039 37.37 20.21 21.94
N ILE A 1040 36.71 19.97 20.80
CA ILE A 1040 35.82 20.95 20.18
C ILE A 1040 34.50 21.05 20.95
N ASP A 1041 33.83 22.19 20.86
CA ASP A 1041 32.54 22.44 21.53
C ASP A 1041 31.36 21.78 20.78
N GLU A 1042 31.63 21.19 19.61
CA GLU A 1042 30.65 20.47 18.83
C GLU A 1042 30.45 19.03 19.32
N ASN A 1043 29.21 18.57 19.20
CA ASN A 1043 28.80 17.23 19.62
C ASN A 1043 29.31 16.20 18.59
N PRO A 1044 29.93 15.08 19.02
CA PRO A 1044 30.30 14.02 18.09
C PRO A 1044 29.08 13.45 17.34
N PRO A 1045 29.26 12.98 16.09
CA PRO A 1045 28.18 12.40 15.32
C PRO A 1045 27.69 11.07 15.93
N TYR A 1046 26.50 10.64 15.52
CA TYR A 1046 25.77 9.52 16.11
C TYR A 1046 26.53 8.20 16.02
N GLU A 1047 27.14 7.89 14.86
CA GLU A 1047 27.96 6.70 14.68
C GLU A 1047 29.19 6.67 15.61
N TYR A 1048 29.74 7.84 15.97
CA TYR A 1048 30.87 7.95 16.88
C TYR A 1048 30.46 7.59 18.31
N TYR A 1049 29.33 8.14 18.77
CA TYR A 1049 28.75 7.74 20.06
C TYR A 1049 28.46 6.24 20.09
N LEU A 1050 27.79 5.69 19.08
CA LEU A 1050 27.46 4.27 19.02
C LEU A 1050 28.70 3.39 19.16
N TYR A 1051 29.78 3.68 18.44
CA TYR A 1051 31.01 2.89 18.51
C TYR A 1051 31.66 2.92 19.89
N TYR A 1052 31.92 4.11 20.45
CA TYR A 1052 32.63 4.20 21.74
C TYR A 1052 31.78 3.68 22.92
N LEU A 1053 30.45 3.79 22.84
CA LEU A 1053 29.56 3.12 23.79
C LEU A 1053 29.62 1.61 23.61
N TYR A 1054 29.47 1.10 22.39
CA TYR A 1054 29.57 -0.33 22.06
C TYR A 1054 30.89 -0.94 22.52
N ALA A 1055 32.02 -0.30 22.26
CA ALA A 1055 33.34 -0.79 22.62
C ALA A 1055 33.49 -0.94 24.14
N ASN A 1056 33.11 0.09 24.90
CA ASN A 1056 33.15 0.05 26.37
C ASN A 1056 32.19 -0.99 26.95
N ILE A 1057 30.96 -1.09 26.43
CA ILE A 1057 29.97 -2.11 26.84
C ILE A 1057 30.48 -3.52 26.53
N THR A 1058 31.13 -3.73 25.38
CA THR A 1058 31.67 -5.03 24.97
C THR A 1058 32.76 -5.50 25.92
N VAL A 1059 33.70 -4.62 26.28
CA VAL A 1059 34.73 -4.94 27.27
C VAL A 1059 34.11 -5.17 28.65
N LEU A 1060 33.18 -4.33 29.07
CA LEU A 1060 32.50 -4.46 30.35
C LEU A 1060 31.75 -5.79 30.45
N ASN A 1061 31.05 -6.20 29.38
CA ASN A 1061 30.37 -7.49 29.29
C ASN A 1061 31.35 -8.66 29.32
N GLY A 1062 32.47 -8.57 28.60
CA GLY A 1062 33.55 -9.55 28.66
C GLY A 1062 34.06 -9.75 30.09
N PHE A 1063 34.28 -8.65 30.79
CA PHE A 1063 34.74 -8.64 32.18
C PHE A 1063 33.69 -9.18 33.16
N ARG A 1064 32.44 -8.74 33.05
CA ARG A 1064 31.34 -9.20 33.89
C ARG A 1064 31.04 -10.68 33.69
N LYS A 1065 31.12 -11.17 32.45
CA LYS A 1065 30.99 -12.60 32.13
C LYS A 1065 32.08 -13.45 32.79
N GLU A 1066 33.31 -12.95 32.85
CA GLU A 1066 34.40 -13.60 33.60
C GLU A 1066 34.11 -13.67 35.11
N LYS A 1067 33.54 -12.60 35.69
CA LYS A 1067 33.12 -12.57 37.09
C LYS A 1067 31.77 -13.26 37.35
N LYS A 1068 31.14 -13.88 36.35
CA LYS A 1068 29.80 -14.52 36.42
C LYS A 1068 28.68 -13.58 36.86
N LEU A 1069 28.77 -12.31 36.47
CA LEU A 1069 27.73 -11.30 36.68
C LEU A 1069 26.85 -11.19 35.41
N ASN A 1070 25.71 -10.50 35.52
CA ASN A 1070 24.87 -10.18 34.37
C ASN A 1070 25.61 -9.29 33.36
N THR A 1071 25.21 -9.41 32.10
CA THR A 1071 25.70 -8.59 30.98
C THR A 1071 24.62 -7.60 30.54
N PHE A 1072 25.02 -6.60 29.75
CA PHE A 1072 24.15 -5.54 29.27
C PHE A 1072 23.95 -5.62 27.76
N ASP A 1073 22.72 -5.54 27.31
CA ASP A 1073 22.41 -5.35 25.89
C ASP A 1073 22.65 -3.89 25.48
N PHE A 1074 22.97 -3.65 24.20
CA PHE A 1074 23.04 -2.30 23.64
C PHE A 1074 21.78 -2.01 22.82
N ARG A 1075 21.00 -1.01 23.25
CA ARG A 1075 19.64 -0.72 22.76
C ARG A 1075 19.42 0.77 22.50
N PRO A 1076 20.12 1.36 21.51
CA PRO A 1076 20.07 2.80 21.24
C PRO A 1076 18.71 3.24 20.69
N HIS A 1077 18.35 4.50 20.97
CA HIS A 1077 17.32 5.21 20.21
C HIS A 1077 17.81 5.43 18.80
N CYS A 1078 17.03 4.96 17.83
CA CYS A 1078 17.43 5.04 16.44
C CYS A 1078 16.22 5.15 15.51
N GLY A 1079 16.21 6.22 14.71
CA GLY A 1079 15.27 6.38 13.61
C GLY A 1079 13.89 6.80 14.06
N GLN A 1080 13.78 7.60 15.12
CA GLN A 1080 12.59 8.40 15.42
C GLN A 1080 12.46 9.57 14.44
N ALA A 1081 13.58 10.20 14.05
CA ALA A 1081 13.68 11.29 13.09
C ALA A 1081 15.09 11.30 12.44
N GLY A 1082 15.46 12.36 11.69
CA GLY A 1082 16.85 12.53 11.25
C GLY A 1082 17.32 11.73 10.04
N ASP A 1083 18.62 11.43 9.97
CA ASP A 1083 19.22 10.63 8.90
C ASP A 1083 18.79 9.16 9.02
N ARG A 1084 18.27 8.62 7.91
CA ARG A 1084 17.87 7.21 7.79
C ARG A 1084 19.06 6.25 7.94
N MET A 1085 20.29 6.72 7.78
CA MET A 1085 21.51 5.92 7.91
C MET A 1085 21.96 5.69 9.36
N HIS A 1086 21.39 6.38 10.36
CA HIS A 1086 21.60 6.05 11.77
C HIS A 1086 21.34 4.55 12.06
N GLY A 1087 20.32 3.99 11.40
CA GLY A 1087 19.99 2.57 11.51
C GLY A 1087 21.06 1.61 10.97
N ALA A 1088 22.00 2.07 10.13
CA ALA A 1088 23.11 1.26 9.64
C ALA A 1088 24.21 1.10 10.70
N ALA A 1089 24.51 2.15 11.47
CA ALA A 1089 25.43 2.05 12.60
C ALA A 1089 24.83 1.18 13.73
N ALA A 1090 23.53 1.33 14.00
CA ALA A 1090 22.81 0.46 14.93
C ALA A 1090 22.72 -1.00 14.42
N PHE A 1091 22.64 -1.23 13.12
CA PHE A 1091 22.69 -2.58 12.54
C PHE A 1091 24.01 -3.30 12.82
N LEU A 1092 25.14 -2.59 12.94
CA LEU A 1092 26.40 -3.24 13.28
C LEU A 1092 26.51 -3.54 14.78
N THR A 1093 26.09 -2.59 15.61
CA THR A 1093 26.45 -2.57 17.05
C THR A 1093 25.33 -2.99 18.01
N ALA A 1094 24.06 -2.77 17.66
CA ALA A 1094 22.94 -2.88 18.60
C ALA A 1094 22.31 -4.28 18.65
N ASN A 1095 21.83 -4.69 19.83
CA ASN A 1095 21.00 -5.88 20.01
C ASN A 1095 19.55 -5.65 19.55
N SER A 1096 19.01 -4.47 19.84
CA SER A 1096 17.70 -3.99 19.38
C SER A 1096 17.70 -2.46 19.34
N ILE A 1097 16.67 -1.85 18.78
CA ILE A 1097 16.54 -0.39 18.68
C ILE A 1097 15.19 0.09 19.19
N THR A 1098 15.08 1.39 19.47
CA THR A 1098 13.78 2.04 19.77
C THR A 1098 13.37 3.02 18.66
N HIS A 1099 12.06 3.12 18.44
CA HIS A 1099 11.35 3.81 17.35
C HIS A 1099 11.45 3.14 15.97
N GLY A 1100 12.60 3.25 15.27
CA GLY A 1100 12.80 2.61 13.95
C GLY A 1100 11.94 3.13 12.79
N VAL A 1101 11.20 4.22 12.96
CA VAL A 1101 10.29 4.83 11.96
C VAL A 1101 11.01 5.15 10.65
N MET A 1102 12.17 5.80 10.74
CA MET A 1102 12.95 6.26 9.59
C MET A 1102 13.54 5.13 8.75
N ILE A 1103 13.58 3.91 9.31
CA ILE A 1103 14.02 2.71 8.59
C ILE A 1103 13.04 2.40 7.45
N ASP A 1104 11.76 2.79 7.54
CA ASP A 1104 10.79 2.58 6.44
C ASP A 1104 11.23 3.25 5.12
N GLY A 1105 12.03 4.31 5.21
CA GLY A 1105 12.60 5.00 4.05
C GLY A 1105 13.81 4.32 3.40
N GLN A 1106 14.30 3.19 3.93
CA GLN A 1106 15.49 2.47 3.46
C GLN A 1106 15.26 0.96 3.28
N ASN A 1107 14.98 0.56 2.04
CA ASN A 1107 14.56 -0.81 1.71
C ASN A 1107 15.61 -1.88 2.06
N THR A 1108 16.88 -1.60 1.76
CA THR A 1108 17.98 -2.55 2.02
C THR A 1108 18.18 -2.79 3.50
N LEU A 1109 18.13 -1.71 4.28
CA LEU A 1109 18.30 -1.77 5.73
C LEU A 1109 17.12 -2.50 6.40
N GLN A 1110 15.88 -2.21 6.01
CA GLN A 1110 14.73 -2.98 6.50
C GLN A 1110 14.87 -4.47 6.25
N TYR A 1111 15.31 -4.87 5.05
CA TYR A 1111 15.48 -6.28 4.75
C TYR A 1111 16.60 -6.92 5.57
N LEU A 1112 17.72 -6.22 5.81
CA LEU A 1112 18.76 -6.66 6.74
C LEU A 1112 18.22 -6.84 8.18
N TYR A 1113 17.36 -5.94 8.66
CA TYR A 1113 16.72 -6.06 9.97
C TYR A 1113 15.75 -7.25 10.05
N ILE A 1114 15.05 -7.56 8.95
CA ILE A 1114 14.18 -8.75 8.84
C ILE A 1114 15.03 -10.02 8.90
N LEU A 1115 16.11 -10.11 8.11
CA LEU A 1115 16.96 -11.29 8.06
C LEU A 1115 17.71 -11.51 9.39
N ALA A 1116 18.24 -10.45 9.98
CA ALA A 1116 18.92 -10.50 11.27
C ALA A 1116 17.97 -10.56 12.48
N GLN A 1117 16.64 -10.46 12.25
CA GLN A 1117 15.61 -10.48 13.29
C GLN A 1117 15.87 -9.50 14.45
N ILE A 1118 16.29 -8.28 14.11
CA ILE A 1118 16.60 -7.21 15.08
C ILE A 1118 15.29 -6.70 15.70
N GLY A 1119 15.27 -6.59 17.02
CA GLY A 1119 14.14 -6.08 17.78
C GLY A 1119 13.91 -4.58 17.59
N ILE A 1120 12.66 -4.16 17.43
CA ILE A 1120 12.26 -2.75 17.36
C ILE A 1120 11.17 -2.51 18.42
N SER A 1121 11.41 -1.58 19.34
CA SER A 1121 10.36 -1.09 20.27
C SER A 1121 9.74 0.18 19.71
N SER A 1122 8.47 0.14 19.34
CA SER A 1122 7.75 1.28 18.76
C SER A 1122 6.74 1.84 19.74
N SER A 1123 6.57 3.17 19.70
CA SER A 1123 5.61 3.93 20.52
C SER A 1123 4.70 4.76 19.63
N PRO A 1124 3.66 4.15 19.01
CA PRO A 1124 2.79 4.82 18.04
C PRO A 1124 2.04 6.03 18.59
N ILE A 1125 1.53 6.01 19.84
CA ILE A 1125 0.82 7.17 20.41
C ILE A 1125 1.79 8.35 20.56
N GLN A 1126 3.00 8.09 21.05
CA GLN A 1126 4.05 9.09 21.14
C GLN A 1126 4.38 9.70 19.77
N GLN A 1127 4.58 8.85 18.76
CA GLN A 1127 4.92 9.30 17.42
C GLN A 1127 3.79 10.12 16.79
N ALA A 1128 2.54 9.69 16.97
CA ALA A 1128 1.37 10.43 16.51
C ALA A 1128 1.25 11.81 17.19
N ALA A 1129 1.56 11.89 18.49
CA ALA A 1129 1.55 13.15 19.23
C ALA A 1129 2.68 14.11 18.78
N LEU A 1130 3.85 13.57 18.40
CA LEU A 1130 5.06 14.33 18.04
C LEU A 1130 5.25 14.64 16.56
N TYR A 1131 4.56 13.95 15.66
CA TYR A 1131 4.79 14.12 14.22
C TYR A 1131 3.48 14.10 13.42
N GLY A 1132 2.36 14.44 14.06
CA GLY A 1132 0.99 14.32 13.56
C GLY A 1132 0.84 14.48 12.03
N GLY A 1133 0.24 13.48 11.39
CA GLY A 1133 0.02 13.43 9.94
C GLY A 1133 0.90 12.44 9.17
N VAL A 1134 1.96 11.89 9.78
CA VAL A 1134 2.74 10.78 9.19
C VAL A 1134 2.09 9.44 9.54
N VAL A 1135 1.84 8.60 8.54
CA VAL A 1135 1.35 7.24 8.75
C VAL A 1135 2.47 6.39 9.36
N ASP A 1136 2.24 5.89 10.57
CA ASP A 1136 3.18 5.04 11.28
C ASP A 1136 3.41 3.71 10.50
N PRO A 1137 4.69 3.32 10.23
CA PRO A 1137 5.01 2.12 9.48
C PRO A 1137 4.82 0.81 10.27
N PHE A 1138 4.37 0.86 11.54
CA PHE A 1138 4.23 -0.29 12.44
C PHE A 1138 3.55 -1.49 11.78
N ARG A 1139 2.34 -1.29 11.23
CA ARG A 1139 1.58 -2.38 10.57
C ARG A 1139 2.38 -2.99 9.42
N LYS A 1140 2.99 -2.16 8.59
CA LYS A 1140 3.78 -2.57 7.43
C LYS A 1140 5.02 -3.38 7.86
N MET A 1141 5.72 -2.94 8.90
CA MET A 1141 6.89 -3.65 9.47
C MET A 1141 6.48 -5.01 10.05
N PHE A 1142 5.36 -5.06 10.77
CA PHE A 1142 4.80 -6.29 11.32
C PHE A 1142 4.42 -7.31 10.23
N GLU A 1143 3.70 -6.87 9.19
CA GLU A 1143 3.30 -7.76 8.08
C GLU A 1143 4.50 -8.38 7.36
N ARG A 1144 5.57 -7.59 7.17
CA ARG A 1144 6.83 -8.05 6.56
C ARG A 1144 7.60 -9.06 7.42
N GLY A 1145 7.26 -9.20 8.70
CA GLY A 1145 7.91 -10.12 9.64
C GLY A 1145 9.11 -9.53 10.35
N MET A 1146 9.13 -8.20 10.56
CA MET A 1146 10.08 -7.57 11.48
C MET A 1146 9.71 -7.92 12.92
N ARG A 1147 10.71 -8.09 13.78
CA ARG A 1147 10.51 -8.33 15.22
C ARG A 1147 10.22 -7.00 15.90
N ILE A 1148 8.95 -6.63 15.94
CA ILE A 1148 8.49 -5.36 16.51
C ILE A 1148 7.59 -5.59 17.75
N CYS A 1149 7.69 -4.69 18.74
CA CYS A 1149 6.83 -4.64 19.91
C CYS A 1149 6.31 -3.21 20.17
N LEU A 1150 5.28 -3.09 21.01
CA LEU A 1150 4.73 -1.82 21.46
C LEU A 1150 5.37 -1.40 22.80
N SER A 1151 5.59 -0.11 22.97
CA SER A 1151 6.13 0.53 24.17
C SER A 1151 5.55 1.92 24.38
N THR A 1152 5.66 2.51 25.57
CA THR A 1152 4.93 3.76 25.88
C THR A 1152 5.76 5.05 25.77
N ASP A 1153 7.09 4.96 25.88
CA ASP A 1153 8.06 6.06 25.88
C ASP A 1153 7.82 7.10 27.00
N THR A 1154 6.84 8.01 26.82
CA THR A 1154 6.53 9.07 27.80
C THR A 1154 5.04 9.17 28.18
N PRO A 1155 4.51 8.24 28.99
CA PRO A 1155 3.14 8.27 29.52
C PRO A 1155 2.66 9.63 30.05
N LEU A 1156 3.53 10.36 30.75
CA LEU A 1156 3.23 11.68 31.31
C LEU A 1156 2.74 12.70 30.27
N HIS A 1157 3.21 12.61 29.03
CA HIS A 1157 2.93 13.62 28.01
C HIS A 1157 1.82 13.21 27.05
N THR A 1158 1.67 11.91 26.78
CA THR A 1158 0.93 11.42 25.61
C THR A 1158 -0.25 10.51 25.94
N HIS A 1159 -0.28 9.90 27.12
CA HIS A 1159 -1.31 8.92 27.48
C HIS A 1159 -2.42 9.55 28.34
N ILE A 1160 -3.65 9.03 28.20
CA ILE A 1160 -4.84 9.55 28.88
C ILE A 1160 -5.24 8.63 30.04
N THR A 1161 -4.81 7.37 30.01
CA THR A 1161 -5.15 6.39 31.03
C THR A 1161 -4.02 6.22 32.06
N LYS A 1162 -4.35 5.64 33.22
CA LYS A 1162 -3.37 5.25 34.24
C LYS A 1162 -2.66 3.93 33.92
N GLU A 1163 -3.01 3.28 32.81
CA GLU A 1163 -2.45 2.01 32.29
C GLU A 1163 -1.92 2.21 30.85
N PRO A 1164 -0.80 2.93 30.68
CA PRO A 1164 -0.38 3.44 29.38
C PRO A 1164 -0.07 2.32 28.37
N LEU A 1165 0.53 1.21 28.81
CA LEU A 1165 0.82 0.09 27.89
C LEU A 1165 -0.47 -0.54 27.37
N THR A 1166 -1.48 -0.74 28.22
CA THR A 1166 -2.79 -1.28 27.80
C THR A 1166 -3.47 -0.35 26.79
N GLU A 1167 -3.33 0.96 26.97
CA GLU A 1167 -3.81 1.98 26.04
C GLU A 1167 -3.10 1.89 24.68
N GLU A 1168 -1.77 1.70 24.64
CA GLU A 1168 -1.01 1.47 23.40
C GLU A 1168 -1.52 0.24 22.64
N TYR A 1169 -1.65 -0.92 23.29
CA TYR A 1169 -2.18 -2.13 22.62
C TYR A 1169 -3.62 -1.93 22.12
N SER A 1170 -4.47 -1.26 22.91
CA SER A 1170 -5.88 -0.99 22.53
C SER A 1170 -5.99 -0.01 21.37
N SER A 1171 -5.12 1.01 21.34
CA SER A 1171 -5.00 1.99 20.26
C SER A 1171 -4.48 1.33 18.99
N ALA A 1172 -3.41 0.53 19.09
CA ALA A 1172 -2.83 -0.23 17.99
C ALA A 1172 -3.83 -1.21 17.36
N MET A 1173 -4.62 -1.91 18.17
CA MET A 1173 -5.68 -2.81 17.69
C MET A 1173 -6.68 -2.09 16.78
N LYS A 1174 -7.11 -0.88 17.17
CA LYS A 1174 -8.09 -0.08 16.42
C LYS A 1174 -7.47 0.59 15.19
N ASN A 1175 -6.32 1.25 15.36
CA ASN A 1175 -5.69 2.06 14.32
C ASN A 1175 -5.04 1.20 13.24
N PHE A 1176 -4.46 0.06 13.61
CA PHE A 1176 -3.78 -0.85 12.68
C PHE A 1176 -4.61 -2.08 12.33
N GLN A 1177 -5.85 -2.21 12.82
CA GLN A 1177 -6.75 -3.35 12.58
C GLN A 1177 -6.08 -4.70 12.89
N LEU A 1178 -5.46 -4.80 14.06
CA LEU A 1178 -4.74 -6.00 14.49
C LEU A 1178 -5.71 -6.99 15.14
N THR A 1179 -5.53 -8.27 14.84
CA THR A 1179 -6.25 -9.37 15.50
C THR A 1179 -5.68 -9.67 16.87
N GLN A 1180 -6.39 -10.47 17.67
CA GLN A 1180 -5.86 -10.92 18.96
C GLN A 1180 -4.58 -11.75 18.80
N THR A 1181 -4.49 -12.56 17.74
CA THR A 1181 -3.27 -13.30 17.40
C THR A 1181 -2.10 -12.35 17.09
N ASP A 1182 -2.35 -11.26 16.36
CA ASP A 1182 -1.31 -10.24 16.09
C ASP A 1182 -0.81 -9.60 17.40
N LEU A 1183 -1.72 -9.23 18.31
CA LEU A 1183 -1.35 -8.66 19.60
C LEU A 1183 -0.56 -9.66 20.47
N ALA A 1184 -0.90 -10.94 20.43
CA ALA A 1184 -0.17 -12.00 21.11
C ALA A 1184 1.26 -12.17 20.55
N GLU A 1185 1.43 -12.11 19.22
CA GLU A 1185 2.74 -12.12 18.56
C GLU A 1185 3.59 -10.90 18.96
N ILE A 1186 2.99 -9.71 18.98
CA ILE A 1186 3.63 -8.45 19.42
C ILE A 1186 4.04 -8.53 20.90
N ALA A 1187 3.18 -9.09 21.77
CA ALA A 1187 3.47 -9.27 23.18
C ALA A 1187 4.61 -10.28 23.41
N ARG A 1188 4.61 -11.42 22.71
CA ARG A 1188 5.74 -12.37 22.73
C ARG A 1188 7.04 -11.70 22.29
N ASN A 1189 6.98 -10.87 21.23
CA ASN A 1189 8.15 -10.12 20.77
C ASN A 1189 8.66 -9.14 21.85
N SER A 1190 7.78 -8.50 22.62
CA SER A 1190 8.19 -7.63 23.73
C SER A 1190 9.05 -8.38 24.77
N VAL A 1191 8.69 -9.62 25.11
CA VAL A 1191 9.47 -10.46 26.02
C VAL A 1191 10.81 -10.86 25.40
N ILE A 1192 10.83 -11.22 24.11
CA ILE A 1192 12.07 -11.58 23.41
C ILE A 1192 13.05 -10.39 23.36
N ILE A 1193 12.54 -9.21 23.02
CA ILE A 1193 13.30 -7.95 22.87
C ILE A 1193 13.81 -7.42 24.22
N SER A 1194 13.09 -7.68 25.30
CA SER A 1194 13.46 -7.21 26.64
C SER A 1194 14.82 -7.73 27.11
N SER A 1195 15.43 -7.05 28.06
CA SER A 1195 16.71 -7.42 28.69
C SER A 1195 16.55 -8.31 29.94
N PHE A 1196 15.33 -8.80 30.21
CA PHE A 1196 15.10 -9.70 31.35
C PHE A 1196 15.95 -10.97 31.26
N PRO A 1197 16.43 -11.50 32.40
CA PRO A 1197 17.17 -12.76 32.43
C PRO A 1197 16.41 -13.91 31.75
N GLN A 1198 17.17 -14.83 31.16
CA GLN A 1198 16.64 -15.97 30.40
C GLN A 1198 15.63 -16.79 31.22
N GLU A 1199 15.86 -16.97 32.53
CA GLU A 1199 14.96 -17.71 33.42
C GLU A 1199 13.54 -17.14 33.44
N TYR A 1200 13.40 -15.81 33.41
CA TYR A 1200 12.09 -15.15 33.35
C TYR A 1200 11.44 -15.31 31.97
N LYS A 1201 12.22 -15.18 30.89
CA LYS A 1201 11.71 -15.42 29.53
C LYS A 1201 11.19 -16.85 29.38
N GLU A 1202 11.93 -17.85 29.88
CA GLU A 1202 11.50 -19.25 29.87
C GLU A 1202 10.22 -19.49 30.69
N LYS A 1203 10.10 -18.79 31.83
CA LYS A 1203 8.88 -18.80 32.65
C LYS A 1203 7.69 -18.20 31.92
N TRP A 1204 7.86 -17.08 31.21
CA TRP A 1204 6.77 -16.33 30.58
C TRP A 1204 6.33 -16.87 29.22
N ILE A 1205 7.26 -17.30 28.36
CA ILE A 1205 6.94 -17.68 26.97
C ILE A 1205 7.35 -19.12 26.59
N GLY A 1206 7.95 -19.88 27.52
CA GLY A 1206 8.30 -21.29 27.32
C GLY A 1206 9.80 -21.54 27.29
N LYS A 1207 10.23 -22.76 27.68
CA LYS A 1207 11.66 -23.12 27.82
C LYS A 1207 12.42 -23.07 26.50
N ASP A 1208 11.75 -23.46 25.42
CA ASP A 1208 12.36 -23.62 24.11
C ASP A 1208 12.24 -22.37 23.23
N TYR A 1209 11.90 -21.19 23.80
CA TYR A 1209 11.58 -19.96 23.06
C TYR A 1209 12.65 -19.47 22.07
N LYS A 1210 13.89 -19.94 22.20
CA LYS A 1210 15.01 -19.63 21.30
C LYS A 1210 14.97 -20.41 19.99
N LEU A 1211 14.26 -21.54 19.94
CA LEU A 1211 14.08 -22.31 18.73
C LEU A 1211 13.17 -21.56 17.74
N PRO A 1212 13.38 -21.69 16.42
CA PRO A 1212 12.53 -21.05 15.43
C PRO A 1212 11.17 -21.75 15.29
N GLY A 1213 10.16 -20.97 14.91
CA GLY A 1213 8.80 -21.44 14.58
C GLY A 1213 8.06 -22.12 15.74
N ILE A 1214 7.31 -23.18 15.43
CA ILE A 1214 6.46 -23.91 16.39
C ILE A 1214 7.31 -24.48 17.54
N ALA A 1215 8.52 -24.97 17.25
CA ALA A 1215 9.39 -25.56 18.27
C ALA A 1215 9.77 -24.59 19.39
N GLY A 1216 9.72 -23.28 19.13
CA GLY A 1216 9.94 -22.23 20.13
C GLY A 1216 8.66 -21.54 20.62
N ASN A 1217 7.50 -22.16 20.43
CA ASN A 1217 6.22 -21.66 20.92
C ASN A 1217 5.65 -22.58 21.99
N ASP A 1218 5.33 -22.00 23.14
CA ASP A 1218 4.44 -22.61 24.12
C ASP A 1218 3.10 -21.87 24.04
N SER A 1219 2.19 -22.36 23.19
CA SER A 1219 0.89 -21.73 22.93
C SER A 1219 0.03 -21.59 24.19
N SER A 1220 0.29 -22.41 25.21
CA SER A 1220 -0.36 -22.31 26.53
C SER A 1220 0.07 -21.10 27.35
N LYS A 1221 1.11 -20.38 26.92
CA LYS A 1221 1.61 -19.17 27.56
C LYS A 1221 1.60 -17.95 26.65
N THR A 1222 1.84 -18.15 25.35
CA THR A 1222 1.92 -17.07 24.37
C THR A 1222 0.56 -16.71 23.80
N SER A 1223 -0.43 -17.61 23.84
CA SER A 1223 -1.72 -17.47 23.15
C SER A 1223 -1.59 -17.30 21.62
N ILE A 1224 -0.47 -17.74 21.02
CA ILE A 1224 -0.25 -17.64 19.58
C ILE A 1224 -0.57 -19.01 18.94
N PRO A 1225 -1.45 -19.07 17.93
CA PRO A 1225 -1.66 -20.25 17.09
C PRO A 1225 -0.35 -20.73 16.45
N ASP A 1226 -0.10 -22.03 16.49
CA ASP A 1226 1.11 -22.64 15.92
C ASP A 1226 1.18 -22.41 14.41
N MET A 1227 0.03 -22.39 13.72
CA MET A 1227 -0.05 -22.10 12.29
C MET A 1227 0.53 -20.73 11.91
N ARG A 1228 0.41 -19.72 12.78
CA ARG A 1228 0.98 -18.38 12.55
C ARG A 1228 2.50 -18.45 12.47
N LEU A 1229 3.11 -19.15 13.42
CA LEU A 1229 4.56 -19.26 13.52
C LEU A 1229 5.13 -20.21 12.46
N GLU A 1230 4.38 -21.25 12.08
CA GLU A 1230 4.71 -22.10 10.94
C GLU A 1230 4.73 -21.30 9.62
N PHE A 1231 3.73 -20.42 9.40
CA PHE A 1231 3.74 -19.51 8.26
C PHE A 1231 4.99 -18.62 8.25
N ARG A 1232 5.30 -17.94 9.38
CA ARG A 1232 6.47 -17.07 9.50
C ARG A 1232 7.78 -17.83 9.19
N GLN A 1233 7.91 -19.05 9.72
CA GLN A 1233 9.09 -19.90 9.51
C GLN A 1233 9.19 -20.35 8.05
N ARG A 1234 8.10 -20.84 7.45
CA ARG A 1234 8.09 -21.34 6.07
C ARG A 1234 8.51 -20.29 5.05
N ILE A 1235 8.08 -19.03 5.23
CA ILE A 1235 8.48 -17.93 4.35
C ILE A 1235 10.01 -17.71 4.40
N ILE A 1236 10.59 -17.69 5.60
CA ILE A 1236 12.04 -17.51 5.77
C ILE A 1236 12.81 -18.72 5.19
N ASP A 1237 12.37 -19.94 5.50
CA ASP A 1237 13.00 -21.16 5.03
C ASP A 1237 12.99 -21.24 3.50
N ASN A 1238 11.89 -20.86 2.85
CA ASN A 1238 11.77 -20.83 1.40
C ASN A 1238 12.70 -19.78 0.77
N GLU A 1239 12.82 -18.59 1.36
CA GLU A 1239 13.77 -17.56 0.90
C GLU A 1239 15.22 -18.05 1.02
N ILE A 1240 15.62 -18.56 2.19
CA ILE A 1240 16.99 -19.04 2.45
C ILE A 1240 17.34 -20.20 1.50
N ARG A 1241 16.47 -21.21 1.37
CA ARG A 1241 16.69 -22.34 0.45
C ARG A 1241 16.86 -21.88 -0.99
N THR A 1242 16.09 -20.87 -1.42
CA THR A 1242 16.20 -20.30 -2.76
C THR A 1242 17.54 -19.58 -2.96
N PHE A 1243 17.93 -18.75 -1.99
CA PHE A 1243 19.21 -18.03 -2.04
C PHE A 1243 20.39 -18.99 -2.07
N GLU A 1244 20.40 -20.02 -1.22
CA GLU A 1244 21.42 -21.07 -1.25
C GLU A 1244 21.46 -21.81 -2.59
N LYS A 1245 20.31 -22.14 -3.17
CA LYS A 1245 20.22 -22.81 -4.47
C LYS A 1245 20.88 -21.96 -5.56
N TRP A 1246 20.54 -20.67 -5.62
CA TRP A 1246 21.12 -19.75 -6.62
C TRP A 1246 22.62 -19.53 -6.42
N LEU A 1247 23.08 -19.41 -5.18
CA LEU A 1247 24.52 -19.31 -4.86
C LEU A 1247 25.28 -20.57 -5.30
N LYS A 1248 24.78 -21.77 -4.96
CA LYS A 1248 25.38 -23.05 -5.34
C LYS A 1248 25.48 -23.19 -6.87
N ASN A 1249 24.40 -22.92 -7.59
CA ASN A 1249 24.38 -23.02 -9.05
C ASN A 1249 25.34 -22.02 -9.70
N SER A 1250 25.40 -20.77 -9.22
CA SER A 1250 26.35 -19.77 -9.73
C SER A 1250 27.81 -20.19 -9.55
N ASN A 1251 28.15 -20.78 -8.40
CA ASN A 1251 29.52 -21.24 -8.11
C ASN A 1251 29.92 -22.44 -8.98
N ASN A 1252 28.97 -23.33 -9.30
CA ASN A 1252 29.21 -24.43 -10.23
C ASN A 1252 29.48 -23.91 -11.65
N VAL A 1253 28.71 -22.93 -12.13
CA VAL A 1253 28.94 -22.30 -13.44
C VAL A 1253 30.30 -21.59 -13.50
N ILE A 1254 30.74 -20.96 -12.41
CA ILE A 1254 32.08 -20.35 -12.32
C ILE A 1254 33.18 -21.42 -12.35
N ARG A 1255 33.00 -22.55 -11.65
CA ARG A 1255 33.95 -23.67 -11.66
C ARG A 1255 34.04 -24.32 -13.04
N GLU A 1256 32.91 -24.59 -13.69
CA GLU A 1256 32.90 -25.13 -15.06
C GLU A 1256 33.58 -24.18 -16.06
N LYS A 1257 33.37 -22.86 -15.96
CA LYS A 1257 34.08 -21.87 -16.78
C LYS A 1257 35.57 -21.76 -16.46
N ALA A 1258 35.98 -22.05 -15.22
CA ALA A 1258 37.38 -22.08 -14.81
C ALA A 1258 38.10 -23.37 -15.24
N ASP A 1259 37.38 -24.48 -15.37
CA ASP A 1259 37.92 -25.75 -15.89
C ASP A 1259 37.95 -25.79 -17.44
N PHE A 1260 37.23 -24.89 -18.12
CA PHE A 1260 37.21 -24.74 -19.58
C PHE A 1260 38.22 -23.73 -20.16
N ASN A 1261 38.82 -22.86 -19.33
CA ASN A 1261 39.88 -21.91 -19.69
C ASN A 1261 41.22 -22.37 -19.15
#